data_AF-A0A9E5DG08-F1
#
_entry.id   AF-A0A9E5DG08-F1
#
_cell.length_a   1.000
_cell.length_b   1.000
_cell.length_c   1.000
_cell.angle_alpha   90.00
_cell.angle_beta   90.00
_cell.angle_gamma   90.00
#
_symmetry.space_group_name_H-M   'P 1'
#
loop_
_entity.id
_entity.type
_entity.pdbx_description
1 polymer ?
#
loop_
_entity_poly.entity_id
_entity_poly.type
_entity_poly.pdbx_seq_one_letter_code
_entity_poly.pdbx_strand_id
1 'polypeptide(L)'
;MRHMVWSILLFTLLCGVCSAATLSVAPAESTCASGETVDLTVWVKDVSNLGGFDFDVTWDPRVVRLDATDSNVTRGPYVDSIMMKSQSGRLRVAGVSAYGITTGTDGADLFTVRFVGVDDTGASTPVGLIVNNYGFLNSTSGEVIPVSAITNATITTEKSNTIDARVAVPSNQVISGQESRFTASVVNRRGAVTSPLNINVSVVDGNGIPVDGAFWNYPNEVIPAWGRFQRELAWTPATAGTYTVRVNVTSDDHVTGTTNYTTGLTAKEYTLEFTDNYVYGPWDGRATAGSRFSMGAYVKASQPGNIWFNITAPDHVEVDGGKTQTRYTYSSDWNYIGVWMRSNTPGRIAAGDIKFDIAANGKADSLNGTEVFIWIPSIKVSSVNSTSVTGTPGELTFNTLHTNNTYDNVTKLVIQSGARGRTLSGLDYLVGYPYGCVEQTTSRMLASLNVKNYYLERGERPADWDNLRETANTSISGGVQKLIRGGEVGQNSDGGWSLWGGDPSESSSSSYASYTLARINMPAEDLNRLLDGKVSNGSTVTSGTVNFEKLIQWFHDNPDNPGTGTWTWSAHVCHSWTPESNTAFVMLIHDMINQTVELDAEHRGYMEDNMRNATRYFIDTQKPEGSWSTGDDQAMATALALWGLESFALSSDDVTDQQIADAKAAAAEWLIENQNADGSWPVSGYYGWYDNGRMTESTGYAVLALNATGLQEDNATISGGVNWLIEQYENGGGWGYTWATQVAVDALIQCQPNVVTTGTVDVAIDGELIGTFNVDATNPRVTHTLTSDQMDVLMAGGTLKHDIFGDGFSTVRSHELTATTAGASGPILVSVDHSQYAPINEIDNTMQWNPVIQSFGYEEEEAGPLQVSTDIETLSDVGEETHYTVSLTSTPMVAGETADMTLKVVSDANVFSPMIEIPIAGFSFDNDSTIYENGNPGAFEVLNSTTSSDRLALFIESVGWEQGMEMTYEFTITPEDHGALDLDLRIRPLYDDTDVYLVNETFQVLGRGNVTVNVVGEDGAPVTADSIALGADRVTNSASHTFTGILEGTYPLVVNETDYPSIHTTARVTPDATALYNITLPSSLIDPTLVFSEGGAGSIAGVAWVEPEPLNAARSENTTYNVTVLGNGGELGIALEFPMRYLMNEPVVKVNGVVTDYELINGTFEYDPTMRTYSTTNATLVIYNAPVGSNTVEIEFEGGVLGDAYPDGTIDPTDALMILHFYVGNIDGFENFDYPFVFNREEQKIDPVDALMVLHRYVGNVNEYYQ
;
A
#
# COMPACT_ATOMS: atom_id res chain seq x y z
N MET A 1 104.94 54.83 -64.25
CA MET A 1 103.89 55.85 -64.23
C MET A 1 103.15 55.76 -65.56
N ARG A 2 101.86 55.43 -65.49
CA ARG A 2 100.82 55.75 -66.46
C ARG A 2 100.94 55.14 -67.88
N HIS A 3 99.90 54.60 -68.49
CA HIS A 3 98.55 54.26 -68.08
C HIS A 3 97.87 53.67 -69.32
N MET A 4 96.94 52.77 -69.06
CA MET A 4 95.64 52.70 -69.72
C MET A 4 95.55 52.16 -71.15
N VAL A 5 94.46 51.39 -71.28
CA VAL A 5 93.77 50.94 -72.48
C VAL A 5 94.38 49.66 -73.07
N TRP A 6 93.53 48.64 -73.27
CA TRP A 6 93.79 47.28 -73.81
C TRP A 6 93.84 46.09 -72.84
N SER A 7 93.22 46.16 -71.66
CA SER A 7 92.92 44.94 -70.86
C SER A 7 91.50 44.90 -70.25
N ILE A 8 90.58 45.75 -70.72
CA ILE A 8 89.20 45.86 -70.22
C ILE A 8 88.15 45.19 -71.15
N LEU A 9 88.57 44.52 -72.24
CA LEU A 9 87.62 43.86 -73.17
C LEU A 9 87.73 42.32 -73.25
N LEU A 10 88.56 41.66 -72.42
CA LEU A 10 88.75 40.20 -72.47
C LEU A 10 88.60 39.46 -71.13
N PHE A 11 88.17 40.15 -70.06
CA PHE A 11 87.83 39.53 -68.76
C PHE A 11 86.31 39.49 -68.49
N THR A 12 85.50 39.87 -69.49
CA THR A 12 84.03 39.99 -69.42
C THR A 12 83.30 39.00 -70.34
N LEU A 13 83.94 37.90 -70.76
CA LEU A 13 83.32 36.88 -71.59
C LEU A 13 83.51 35.42 -71.10
N LEU A 14 83.71 35.21 -69.79
CA LEU A 14 83.80 33.87 -69.20
C LEU A 14 83.14 33.72 -67.81
N CYS A 15 82.40 34.72 -67.33
CA CYS A 15 81.53 34.59 -66.15
C CYS A 15 80.08 34.65 -66.64
N GLY A 16 79.51 33.50 -66.95
CA GLY A 16 78.17 33.40 -67.51
C GLY A 16 77.83 32.00 -67.97
N VAL A 17 78.14 31.00 -67.15
CA VAL A 17 77.44 29.72 -67.22
C VAL A 17 76.83 29.55 -65.84
N CYS A 18 75.52 29.82 -65.71
CA CYS A 18 74.79 29.44 -64.51
C CYS A 18 75.03 27.94 -64.31
N SER A 19 75.69 27.55 -63.22
CA SER A 19 75.74 26.16 -62.84
C SER A 19 74.32 25.73 -62.51
N ALA A 20 73.91 24.58 -63.05
CA ALA A 20 72.57 24.07 -62.86
C ALA A 20 72.41 23.61 -61.40
N ALA A 21 71.51 24.25 -60.66
CA ALA A 21 71.31 24.03 -59.24
C ALA A 21 70.82 22.60 -58.97
N THR A 22 71.37 21.97 -57.94
CA THR A 22 70.90 20.69 -57.41
C THR A 22 70.09 20.95 -56.15
N LEU A 23 68.84 20.46 -56.09
CA LEU A 23 67.97 20.61 -54.92
C LEU A 23 67.87 19.30 -54.14
N SER A 24 67.80 19.38 -52.82
CA SER A 24 67.54 18.20 -51.98
C SER A 24 66.73 18.55 -50.74
N VAL A 25 65.84 17.65 -50.34
CA VAL A 25 65.19 17.69 -49.03
C VAL A 25 65.96 16.80 -48.06
N ALA A 26 66.29 17.29 -46.87
CA ALA A 26 67.07 16.58 -45.88
C ALA A 26 66.43 16.66 -44.48
N PRO A 27 66.55 15.61 -43.64
CA PRO A 27 67.14 14.30 -43.95
C PRO A 27 66.34 13.53 -45.02
N ALA A 28 66.99 12.58 -45.70
CA ALA A 28 66.41 11.85 -46.83
C ALA A 28 65.34 10.83 -46.39
N GLU A 29 65.48 10.30 -45.19
CA GLU A 29 64.51 9.44 -44.52
C GLU A 29 64.32 9.98 -43.09
N SER A 30 63.06 10.11 -42.69
CA SER A 30 62.67 10.44 -41.33
C SER A 30 61.56 9.51 -40.87
N THR A 31 61.52 9.28 -39.56
CA THR A 31 60.40 8.61 -38.90
C THR A 31 59.76 9.55 -37.88
N CYS A 32 58.44 9.53 -37.74
CA CYS A 32 57.73 10.25 -36.67
C CYS A 32 56.47 9.49 -36.23
N ALA A 33 56.14 9.54 -34.94
CA ALA A 33 54.84 9.07 -34.48
C ALA A 33 53.73 10.09 -34.85
N SER A 34 52.46 9.66 -34.84
CA SER A 34 51.34 10.58 -34.99
C SER A 34 51.34 11.63 -33.89
N GLY A 35 51.12 12.90 -34.25
CA GLY A 35 51.23 14.06 -33.37
C GLY A 35 52.66 14.56 -33.13
N GLU A 36 53.70 13.77 -33.40
CA GLU A 36 55.09 14.24 -33.33
C GLU A 36 55.50 15.04 -34.55
N THR A 37 56.50 15.92 -34.36
CA THR A 37 56.98 16.81 -35.42
C THR A 37 58.23 16.27 -36.09
N VAL A 38 58.34 16.51 -37.39
CA VAL A 38 59.54 16.23 -38.18
C VAL A 38 59.89 17.45 -39.02
N ASP A 39 61.13 17.92 -38.88
CA ASP A 39 61.66 19.07 -39.60
C ASP A 39 62.43 18.58 -40.84
N LEU A 40 62.02 19.06 -42.03
CA LEU A 40 62.69 18.80 -43.29
C LEU A 40 63.24 20.09 -43.91
N THR A 41 64.54 20.15 -44.14
CA THR A 41 65.23 21.29 -44.73
C THR A 41 65.39 21.13 -46.23
N VAL A 42 65.02 22.15 -46.99
CA VAL A 42 65.27 22.27 -48.42
C VAL A 42 66.62 22.93 -48.65
N TRP A 43 67.52 22.20 -49.31
CA TRP A 43 68.88 22.61 -49.64
C TRP A 43 69.04 22.91 -51.12
N VAL A 44 69.94 23.85 -51.43
CA VAL A 44 70.43 24.12 -52.79
C VAL A 44 71.96 23.95 -52.87
N LYS A 45 72.43 23.26 -53.91
CA LYS A 45 73.84 22.97 -54.21
C LYS A 45 74.17 23.37 -55.64
N ASP A 46 75.47 23.50 -55.92
CA ASP A 46 76.00 23.77 -57.26
C ASP A 46 75.33 24.97 -57.93
N VAL A 47 75.06 26.03 -57.16
CA VAL A 47 74.38 27.24 -57.63
C VAL A 47 75.27 28.46 -57.45
N SER A 48 75.21 29.39 -58.40
CA SER A 48 75.91 30.67 -58.29
C SER A 48 74.92 31.82 -58.36
N ASN A 49 75.04 32.74 -57.41
CA ASN A 49 74.31 34.00 -57.33
C ASN A 49 72.77 33.89 -57.29
N LEU A 50 72.19 32.85 -56.70
CA LEU A 50 70.73 32.67 -56.57
C LEU A 50 70.10 33.80 -55.74
N GLY A 51 69.34 34.68 -56.40
CA GLY A 51 68.66 35.83 -55.83
C GLY A 51 67.15 35.63 -55.55
N GLY A 52 66.49 34.62 -56.12
CA GLY A 52 65.11 34.29 -55.79
C GLY A 52 64.69 32.89 -56.23
N PHE A 53 63.72 32.28 -55.52
CA PHE A 53 63.21 30.94 -55.77
C PHE A 53 61.69 30.84 -55.53
N ASP A 54 61.02 29.86 -56.17
CA ASP A 54 59.60 29.53 -56.00
C ASP A 54 59.39 28.02 -56.19
N PHE A 55 58.94 27.34 -55.14
CA PHE A 55 58.73 25.89 -55.12
C PHE A 55 57.36 25.51 -54.58
N ASP A 56 56.84 24.39 -55.04
CA ASP A 56 55.85 23.62 -54.29
C ASP A 56 56.51 22.44 -53.58
N VAL A 57 56.29 22.38 -52.27
CA VAL A 57 56.52 21.19 -51.46
C VAL A 57 55.24 20.39 -51.46
N THR A 58 55.32 19.10 -51.82
CA THR A 58 54.16 18.21 -51.95
C THR A 58 54.34 16.96 -51.10
N TRP A 59 53.25 16.49 -50.50
CA TRP A 59 53.21 15.29 -49.66
C TRP A 59 51.79 14.70 -49.67
N ASP A 60 51.62 13.48 -49.17
CA ASP A 60 50.29 12.93 -48.89
C ASP A 60 49.77 13.48 -47.54
N PRO A 61 48.74 14.35 -47.53
CA PRO A 61 48.23 14.96 -46.32
C PRO A 61 47.62 13.97 -45.33
N ARG A 62 47.38 12.72 -45.76
CA ARG A 62 46.89 11.63 -44.89
C ARG A 62 48.02 11.03 -44.05
N VAL A 63 49.28 11.18 -44.46
CA VAL A 63 50.45 10.63 -43.75
C VAL A 63 51.05 11.66 -42.81
N VAL A 64 51.25 12.89 -43.28
CA VAL A 64 51.71 14.03 -42.48
C VAL A 64 50.95 15.29 -42.86
N ARG A 65 50.87 16.28 -41.96
CA ARG A 65 50.35 17.62 -42.27
C ARG A 65 51.38 18.69 -41.91
N LEU A 66 51.21 19.87 -42.48
CA LEU A 66 52.00 21.03 -42.07
C LEU A 66 51.63 21.41 -40.62
N ASP A 67 52.63 21.72 -39.80
CA ASP A 67 52.40 22.21 -38.44
C ASP A 67 51.53 23.48 -38.46
N ALA A 68 50.60 23.59 -37.51
CA ALA A 68 49.65 24.70 -37.41
C ALA A 68 50.25 25.93 -36.71
N THR A 69 51.47 25.83 -36.17
CA THR A 69 52.15 26.97 -35.55
C THR A 69 52.65 27.98 -36.59
N ASP A 70 52.75 29.26 -36.19
CA ASP A 70 53.34 30.35 -37.01
C ASP A 70 54.81 30.10 -37.41
N SER A 71 55.45 29.06 -36.84
CA SER A 71 56.83 28.65 -37.10
C SER A 71 56.99 27.44 -38.03
N ASN A 72 55.91 27.01 -38.69
CA ASN A 72 55.89 25.82 -39.55
C ASN A 72 56.82 25.87 -40.77
N VAL A 73 57.28 27.06 -41.16
CA VAL A 73 58.34 27.25 -42.16
C VAL A 73 59.36 28.24 -41.62
N THR A 74 60.60 27.80 -41.48
CA THR A 74 61.71 28.64 -41.02
C THR A 74 62.67 28.91 -42.17
N ARG A 75 62.94 30.19 -42.49
CA ARG A 75 63.88 30.56 -43.55
C ARG A 75 65.32 30.17 -43.23
N GLY A 76 66.08 29.79 -44.25
CA GLY A 76 67.53 29.56 -44.14
C GLY A 76 68.31 30.86 -43.89
N PRO A 77 69.56 30.78 -43.40
CA PRO A 77 70.34 31.93 -42.95
C PRO A 77 70.74 32.90 -44.07
N TYR A 78 70.73 32.46 -45.33
CA TYR A 78 71.09 33.27 -46.50
C TYR A 78 69.88 33.77 -47.31
N VAL A 79 68.66 33.54 -46.80
CA VAL A 79 67.41 33.98 -47.42
C VAL A 79 66.85 35.16 -46.64
N ASP A 80 66.63 36.30 -47.29
CA ASP A 80 66.22 37.55 -46.63
C ASP A 80 64.73 37.57 -46.28
N SER A 81 63.88 37.00 -47.14
CA SER A 81 62.46 36.85 -46.88
C SER A 81 61.87 35.67 -47.63
N ILE A 82 60.78 35.13 -47.08
CA ILE A 82 59.96 34.08 -47.69
C ILE A 82 58.48 34.48 -47.63
N MET A 83 57.72 34.04 -48.63
CA MET A 83 56.27 34.14 -48.73
C MET A 83 55.73 32.73 -48.94
N MET A 84 54.63 32.39 -48.27
CA MET A 84 54.06 31.04 -48.33
C MET A 84 52.55 31.03 -48.53
N LYS A 85 52.06 29.99 -49.20
CA LYS A 85 50.63 29.69 -49.33
C LYS A 85 50.43 28.18 -49.18
N SER A 86 49.71 27.77 -48.15
CA SER A 86 49.41 26.37 -47.85
C SER A 86 48.06 25.93 -48.43
N GLN A 87 48.00 24.66 -48.81
CA GLN A 87 46.81 23.88 -49.16
C GLN A 87 47.01 22.45 -48.63
N SER A 88 45.95 21.64 -48.55
CA SER A 88 46.08 20.24 -48.15
C SER A 88 47.03 19.50 -49.10
N GLY A 89 48.12 18.92 -48.56
CA GLY A 89 49.13 18.18 -49.32
C GLY A 89 50.11 19.02 -50.14
N ARG A 90 50.04 20.35 -50.06
CA ARG A 90 50.89 21.26 -50.84
C ARG A 90 51.21 22.56 -50.11
N LEU A 91 52.47 22.95 -50.14
CA LEU A 91 52.96 24.23 -49.63
C LEU A 91 53.75 24.93 -50.73
N ARG A 92 53.27 26.09 -51.19
CA ARG A 92 54.05 26.94 -52.09
C ARG A 92 54.91 27.87 -51.26
N VAL A 93 56.23 27.87 -51.49
CA VAL A 93 57.20 28.74 -50.82
C VAL A 93 57.99 29.51 -51.87
N ALA A 94 57.96 30.84 -51.79
CA ALA A 94 58.78 31.73 -52.60
C ALA A 94 59.70 32.56 -51.70
N GLY A 95 60.96 32.72 -52.06
CA GLY A 95 61.94 33.46 -51.26
C GLY A 95 62.93 34.25 -52.08
N VAL A 96 63.55 35.25 -51.46
CA VAL A 96 64.55 36.12 -52.09
C VAL A 96 65.81 36.26 -51.24
N SER A 97 66.94 36.43 -51.91
CA SER A 97 68.25 36.73 -51.32
C SER A 97 68.86 37.91 -52.07
N ALA A 98 68.91 39.08 -51.43
CA ALA A 98 69.39 40.33 -52.00
C ALA A 98 70.90 40.29 -52.33
N TYR A 99 71.66 39.45 -51.64
CA TYR A 99 73.12 39.30 -51.83
C TYR A 99 73.49 38.12 -52.72
N GLY A 100 72.53 37.25 -53.07
CA GLY A 100 72.73 36.07 -53.91
C GLY A 100 73.37 34.90 -53.14
N ILE A 101 72.84 33.69 -53.34
CA ILE A 101 73.37 32.46 -52.75
C ILE A 101 74.31 31.79 -53.75
N THR A 102 75.56 31.55 -53.36
CA THR A 102 76.56 30.84 -54.17
C THR A 102 77.14 29.68 -53.37
N THR A 103 76.92 28.45 -53.83
CA THR A 103 77.34 27.22 -53.15
C THR A 103 77.85 26.19 -54.16
N GLY A 104 78.87 25.42 -53.76
CA GLY A 104 79.32 24.23 -54.49
C GLY A 104 78.59 22.98 -53.97
N THR A 105 79.33 21.88 -53.83
CA THR A 105 78.80 20.60 -53.31
C THR A 105 78.33 20.67 -51.85
N ASP A 106 78.84 21.64 -51.08
CA ASP A 106 78.57 21.80 -49.65
C ASP A 106 77.14 22.32 -49.36
N GLY A 107 76.51 23.00 -50.34
CA GLY A 107 75.12 23.45 -50.28
C GLY A 107 74.80 24.60 -49.30
N ALA A 108 73.55 25.07 -49.34
CA ALA A 108 72.98 25.98 -48.35
C ALA A 108 71.48 25.71 -48.14
N ASP A 109 71.00 25.96 -46.92
CA ASP A 109 69.58 25.89 -46.55
C ASP A 109 68.81 27.05 -47.17
N LEU A 110 67.71 26.72 -47.85
CA LEU A 110 66.75 27.71 -48.31
C LEU A 110 65.66 27.93 -47.24
N PHE A 111 65.07 26.86 -46.73
CA PHE A 111 64.10 26.89 -45.64
C PHE A 111 63.89 25.48 -45.06
N THR A 112 63.37 25.42 -43.85
CA THR A 112 62.93 24.19 -43.16
C THR A 112 61.42 24.20 -43.03
N VAL A 113 60.78 23.08 -43.36
CA VAL A 113 59.35 22.85 -43.19
C VAL A 113 59.15 21.85 -42.06
N ARG A 114 58.28 22.21 -41.10
CA ARG A 114 57.87 21.32 -40.02
C ARG A 114 56.57 20.61 -40.38
N PHE A 115 56.64 19.29 -40.40
CA PHE A 115 55.48 18.42 -40.53
C PHE A 115 55.11 17.82 -39.18
N VAL A 116 53.84 17.46 -39.03
CA VAL A 116 53.30 16.67 -37.91
C VAL A 116 52.82 15.34 -38.47
N GLY A 117 53.19 14.24 -37.84
CA GLY A 117 52.67 12.91 -38.18
C GLY A 117 51.14 12.88 -38.05
N VAL A 118 50.45 12.40 -39.08
CA VAL A 118 48.98 12.23 -39.08
C VAL A 118 48.64 10.75 -39.07
N ASP A 119 49.32 9.97 -39.90
CA ASP A 119 49.22 8.52 -39.91
C ASP A 119 50.01 7.91 -38.74
N ASP A 120 49.56 6.74 -38.32
CA ASP A 120 50.08 5.91 -37.23
C ASP A 120 49.96 4.41 -37.60
N THR A 121 49.84 4.12 -38.89
CA THR A 121 49.74 2.77 -39.46
C THR A 121 51.08 2.30 -40.04
N GLY A 122 52.09 3.18 -40.08
CA GLY A 122 53.38 2.92 -40.69
C GLY A 122 53.47 3.35 -42.15
N ALA A 123 52.59 4.23 -42.61
CA ALA A 123 52.58 4.71 -43.99
C ALA A 123 53.77 5.63 -44.28
N SER A 124 54.24 5.59 -45.53
CA SER A 124 55.30 6.47 -46.02
C SER A 124 54.76 7.47 -47.03
N THR A 125 55.18 8.73 -46.91
CA THR A 125 54.93 9.76 -47.92
C THR A 125 56.25 10.31 -48.47
N PRO A 126 56.41 10.40 -49.81
CA PRO A 126 57.47 11.21 -50.36
C PRO A 126 57.16 12.69 -50.11
N VAL A 127 58.18 13.45 -49.73
CA VAL A 127 58.15 14.92 -49.67
C VAL A 127 58.90 15.44 -50.89
N GLY A 128 58.13 15.79 -51.92
CA GLY A 128 58.64 16.16 -53.24
C GLY A 128 58.70 17.66 -53.46
N LEU A 129 59.71 18.11 -54.19
CA LEU A 129 59.82 19.49 -54.65
C LEU A 129 59.44 19.59 -56.12
N ILE A 130 58.50 20.48 -56.44
CA ILE A 130 58.13 20.83 -57.82
C ILE A 130 58.54 22.28 -58.06
N VAL A 131 59.40 22.48 -59.06
CA VAL A 131 59.67 23.82 -59.57
C VAL A 131 58.56 24.20 -60.54
N ASN A 132 57.84 25.27 -60.23
CA ASN A 132 56.66 25.68 -60.99
C ASN A 132 56.98 26.06 -62.45
N ASN A 133 55.99 26.01 -63.36
CA ASN A 133 56.16 26.42 -64.77
C ASN A 133 56.35 27.93 -64.98
N TYR A 134 56.18 28.73 -63.91
CA TYR A 134 56.64 30.13 -63.83
C TYR A 134 57.86 30.27 -62.89
N GLY A 135 58.41 29.15 -62.41
CA GLY A 135 59.36 29.01 -61.31
C GLY A 135 60.77 29.41 -61.70
N PHE A 136 61.13 30.61 -61.29
CA PHE A 136 62.47 31.16 -61.39
C PHE A 136 63.28 30.69 -60.18
N LEU A 137 64.34 29.92 -60.39
CA LEU A 137 65.56 30.18 -59.64
C LEU A 137 66.24 31.30 -60.40
N ASN A 138 66.16 32.53 -59.92
CA ASN A 138 66.78 33.66 -60.62
C ASN A 138 68.04 34.08 -59.91
N SER A 139 69.04 34.49 -60.67
CA SER A 139 70.16 35.21 -60.09
C SER A 139 69.71 36.57 -59.53
N THR A 140 70.55 37.24 -58.73
CA THR A 140 70.29 38.64 -58.33
C THR A 140 70.20 39.62 -59.52
N SER A 141 70.68 39.21 -60.70
CA SER A 141 70.55 39.96 -61.96
C SER A 141 69.34 39.55 -62.82
N GLY A 142 68.52 38.59 -62.38
CA GLY A 142 67.30 38.16 -63.05
C GLY A 142 67.47 37.05 -64.10
N GLU A 143 68.63 36.40 -64.14
CA GLU A 143 68.89 35.27 -65.07
C GLU A 143 68.33 33.96 -64.52
N VAL A 144 67.68 33.15 -65.36
CA VAL A 144 67.13 31.85 -64.98
C VAL A 144 68.27 30.85 -64.75
N ILE A 145 68.28 30.24 -63.58
CA ILE A 145 69.17 29.17 -63.15
C ILE A 145 68.45 27.83 -63.37
N PRO A 146 68.94 26.95 -64.26
CA PRO A 146 68.32 25.65 -64.49
C PRO A 146 68.52 24.72 -63.28
N VAL A 147 67.59 23.79 -63.05
CA VAL A 147 67.73 22.72 -62.06
C VAL A 147 68.24 21.46 -62.74
N SER A 148 69.34 20.90 -62.24
CA SER A 148 69.97 19.69 -62.79
C SER A 148 69.36 18.41 -62.20
N ALA A 149 69.01 18.43 -60.92
CA ALA A 149 68.39 17.31 -60.21
C ALA A 149 67.65 17.77 -58.95
N ILE A 150 66.63 17.00 -58.56
CA ILE A 150 65.89 17.15 -57.31
C ILE A 150 65.94 15.82 -56.58
N THR A 151 66.38 15.83 -55.33
CA THR A 151 66.35 14.67 -54.43
C THR A 151 65.27 14.87 -53.38
N ASN A 152 64.25 14.01 -53.40
CA ASN A 152 63.14 14.06 -52.45
C ASN A 152 63.51 13.38 -51.11
N ALA A 153 62.75 13.68 -50.07
CA ALA A 153 62.81 12.96 -48.80
C ALA A 153 61.60 12.03 -48.67
N THR A 154 61.64 11.09 -47.73
CA THR A 154 60.51 10.26 -47.34
C THR A 154 60.29 10.40 -45.84
N ILE A 155 59.05 10.67 -45.43
CA ILE A 155 58.64 10.53 -44.03
C ILE A 155 57.85 9.23 -43.91
N THR A 156 58.22 8.40 -42.94
CA THR A 156 57.48 7.20 -42.56
C THR A 156 56.92 7.40 -41.16
N THR A 157 55.65 7.11 -40.95
CA THR A 157 55.07 7.19 -39.61
C THR A 157 55.39 5.94 -38.79
N GLU A 158 55.37 6.04 -37.48
CA GLU A 158 55.49 4.86 -36.60
C GLU A 158 54.15 4.18 -36.39
N LYS A 159 54.14 2.85 -36.30
CA LYS A 159 52.96 2.12 -35.86
C LYS A 159 52.80 2.30 -34.35
N SER A 160 51.68 2.87 -33.90
CA SER A 160 51.43 3.20 -32.50
C SER A 160 50.19 2.49 -31.94
N ASN A 161 50.21 2.07 -30.68
CA ASN A 161 49.04 1.60 -29.97
C ASN A 161 48.48 2.73 -29.11
N THR A 162 47.18 3.03 -29.22
CA THR A 162 46.50 3.92 -28.28
C THR A 162 45.59 3.08 -27.41
N ILE A 163 45.90 2.95 -26.12
CA ILE A 163 45.19 2.04 -25.21
C ILE A 163 44.83 2.70 -23.89
N ASP A 164 43.78 2.20 -23.25
CA ASP A 164 43.41 2.56 -21.88
C ASP A 164 43.32 1.32 -20.99
N ALA A 165 44.21 1.23 -20.00
CA ALA A 165 44.19 0.20 -18.97
C ALA A 165 43.36 0.67 -17.77
N ARG A 166 42.52 -0.22 -17.23
CA ARG A 166 41.70 0.02 -16.03
C ARG A 166 41.61 -1.21 -15.14
N VAL A 167 41.34 -0.98 -13.86
CA VAL A 167 40.95 -2.02 -12.90
C VAL A 167 39.66 -1.59 -12.22
N ALA A 168 38.62 -2.41 -12.32
CA ALA A 168 37.37 -2.24 -11.61
C ALA A 168 37.27 -3.21 -10.44
N VAL A 169 36.81 -2.70 -9.31
CA VAL A 169 36.47 -3.45 -8.11
C VAL A 169 34.97 -3.26 -7.82
N PRO A 170 34.28 -4.29 -7.33
CA PRO A 170 32.83 -4.20 -7.12
C PRO A 170 32.46 -3.35 -5.89
N SER A 171 33.43 -3.09 -5.01
CA SER A 171 33.37 -2.18 -3.87
C SER A 171 34.79 -1.82 -3.43
N ASN A 172 34.96 -0.66 -2.80
CA ASN A 172 36.18 -0.28 -2.10
C ASN A 172 36.36 -1.03 -0.76
N GLN A 173 35.37 -1.82 -0.34
CA GLN A 173 35.41 -2.69 0.84
C GLN A 173 35.27 -4.16 0.45
N VAL A 174 36.14 -5.00 1.02
CA VAL A 174 36.17 -6.45 0.82
C VAL A 174 36.20 -7.17 2.17
N ILE A 175 35.83 -8.45 2.19
CA ILE A 175 35.80 -9.24 3.44
C ILE A 175 37.10 -10.04 3.58
N SER A 176 37.78 -9.90 4.71
CA SER A 176 38.98 -10.69 5.02
C SER A 176 38.63 -12.17 5.15
N GLY A 177 39.42 -13.04 4.51
CA GLY A 177 39.21 -14.48 4.48
C GLY A 177 38.22 -14.95 3.40
N GLN A 178 37.67 -14.04 2.58
CA GLN A 178 36.73 -14.36 1.52
C GLN A 178 37.27 -13.98 0.13
N GLU A 179 36.98 -14.81 -0.88
CA GLU A 179 37.32 -14.49 -2.27
C GLU A 179 36.61 -13.21 -2.72
N SER A 180 37.41 -12.25 -3.17
CA SER A 180 36.98 -11.01 -3.81
C SER A 180 37.36 -11.05 -5.28
N ARG A 181 36.47 -10.56 -6.14
CA ARG A 181 36.67 -10.53 -7.59
C ARG A 181 36.81 -9.10 -8.08
N PHE A 182 37.70 -8.89 -9.05
CA PHE A 182 37.90 -7.61 -9.70
C PHE A 182 38.20 -7.84 -11.18
N THR A 183 37.96 -6.83 -12.01
CA THR A 183 38.17 -6.94 -13.46
C THR A 183 39.32 -6.04 -13.88
N ALA A 184 40.31 -6.60 -14.58
CA ALA A 184 41.33 -5.83 -15.29
C ALA A 184 40.97 -5.76 -16.78
N SER A 185 41.09 -4.58 -17.37
CA SER A 185 40.85 -4.39 -18.80
C SER A 185 41.91 -3.52 -19.45
N VAL A 186 42.08 -3.70 -20.75
CA VAL A 186 42.85 -2.83 -21.64
C VAL A 186 42.02 -2.63 -22.89
N VAL A 187 41.65 -1.39 -23.20
CA VAL A 187 40.84 -1.05 -24.38
C VAL A 187 41.74 -0.51 -25.48
N ASN A 188 41.50 -0.94 -26.73
CA ASN A 188 42.11 -0.33 -27.91
C ASN A 188 41.24 0.84 -28.40
N ARG A 189 41.79 2.05 -28.41
CA ARG A 189 41.10 3.28 -28.83
C ARG A 189 41.31 3.59 -30.32
N ARG A 190 41.46 2.56 -31.15
CA ARG A 190 41.78 2.72 -32.57
C ARG A 190 40.96 1.79 -33.46
N GLY A 191 40.64 2.27 -34.66
CA GLY A 191 40.04 1.47 -35.75
C GLY A 191 40.99 0.47 -36.41
N ALA A 192 42.19 0.26 -35.87
CA ALA A 192 43.16 -0.74 -36.31
C ALA A 192 43.53 -1.68 -35.17
N VAL A 193 43.93 -2.91 -35.50
CA VAL A 193 44.40 -3.91 -34.51
C VAL A 193 45.72 -3.46 -33.86
N THR A 194 45.87 -3.70 -32.55
CA THR A 194 47.11 -3.36 -31.84
C THR A 194 48.28 -4.23 -32.30
N SER A 195 49.49 -3.76 -32.08
CA SER A 195 50.66 -4.63 -31.98
C SER A 195 50.65 -5.41 -30.66
N PRO A 196 51.46 -6.48 -30.51
CA PRO A 196 51.47 -7.31 -29.30
C PRO A 196 51.79 -6.51 -28.02
N LEU A 197 50.93 -6.63 -27.01
CA LEU A 197 51.02 -5.97 -25.71
C LEU A 197 51.38 -6.99 -24.61
N ASN A 198 52.11 -6.55 -23.58
CA ASN A 198 52.36 -7.30 -22.35
C ASN A 198 51.58 -6.66 -21.20
N ILE A 199 50.58 -7.35 -20.67
CA ILE A 199 49.65 -6.86 -19.64
C ILE A 199 49.93 -7.57 -18.30
N ASN A 200 50.31 -6.80 -17.28
CA ASN A 200 50.59 -7.31 -15.93
C ASN A 200 49.58 -6.76 -14.92
N VAL A 201 49.04 -7.61 -14.05
CA VAL A 201 48.10 -7.24 -12.98
C VAL A 201 48.61 -7.76 -11.63
N SER A 202 48.54 -6.96 -10.57
CA SER A 202 49.04 -7.35 -9.24
C SER A 202 48.27 -6.69 -8.09
N VAL A 203 48.18 -7.37 -6.95
CA VAL A 203 47.71 -6.79 -5.68
C VAL A 203 48.89 -6.56 -4.74
N VAL A 204 48.93 -5.39 -4.10
CA VAL A 204 49.91 -5.05 -3.05
C VAL A 204 49.20 -4.67 -1.75
N ASP A 205 49.87 -4.87 -0.61
CA ASP A 205 49.39 -4.44 0.70
C ASP A 205 49.54 -2.91 0.92
N GLY A 206 49.08 -2.41 2.07
CA GLY A 206 49.21 -1.00 2.45
C GLY A 206 50.64 -0.45 2.56
N ASN A 207 51.66 -1.32 2.54
CA ASN A 207 53.08 -0.93 2.49
C ASN A 207 53.66 -1.02 1.07
N GLY A 208 52.84 -1.38 0.07
CA GLY A 208 53.24 -1.55 -1.32
C GLY A 208 53.97 -2.86 -1.61
N ILE A 209 53.92 -3.84 -0.71
CA ILE A 209 54.54 -5.16 -0.88
C ILE A 209 53.59 -6.06 -1.70
N PRO A 210 54.07 -6.74 -2.76
CA PRO A 210 53.26 -7.70 -3.52
C PRO A 210 52.69 -8.80 -2.63
N VAL A 211 51.39 -9.06 -2.77
CA VAL A 211 50.72 -10.14 -2.07
C VAL A 211 51.01 -11.46 -2.80
N ASP A 212 51.52 -12.45 -2.07
CA ASP A 212 51.84 -13.77 -2.62
C ASP A 212 50.60 -14.40 -3.28
N GLY A 213 50.77 -14.88 -4.52
CA GLY A 213 49.70 -15.50 -5.30
C GLY A 213 48.72 -14.52 -5.99
N ALA A 214 48.90 -13.21 -5.85
CA ALA A 214 48.05 -12.18 -6.46
C ALA A 214 48.78 -11.40 -7.58
N PHE A 215 49.38 -12.13 -8.53
CA PHE A 215 50.09 -11.59 -9.70
C PHE A 215 49.73 -12.38 -10.96
N TRP A 216 49.34 -11.67 -12.03
CA TRP A 216 48.92 -12.24 -13.32
C TRP A 216 49.65 -11.54 -14.47
N ASN A 217 50.11 -12.30 -15.46
CA ASN A 217 50.85 -11.79 -16.62
C ASN A 217 50.31 -12.40 -17.92
N TYR A 218 50.03 -11.54 -18.91
CA TYR A 218 49.50 -11.88 -20.22
C TYR A 218 50.42 -11.30 -21.31
N PRO A 219 51.38 -12.09 -21.83
CA PRO A 219 52.34 -11.61 -22.82
C PRO A 219 51.84 -11.75 -24.26
N ASN A 220 52.25 -10.84 -25.13
CA ASN A 220 51.96 -10.80 -26.57
C ASN A 220 50.45 -10.76 -26.94
N GLU A 221 49.63 -10.10 -26.13
CA GLU A 221 48.19 -9.93 -26.37
C GLU A 221 47.94 -8.95 -27.52
N VAL A 222 47.06 -9.31 -28.46
CA VAL A 222 46.68 -8.46 -29.60
C VAL A 222 45.20 -8.14 -29.50
N ILE A 223 44.87 -6.85 -29.47
CA ILE A 223 43.50 -6.36 -29.27
C ILE A 223 42.93 -5.90 -30.62
N PRO A 224 41.76 -6.40 -31.05
CA PRO A 224 41.09 -5.96 -32.28
C PRO A 224 40.84 -4.45 -32.34
N ALA A 225 40.55 -3.93 -33.54
CA ALA A 225 40.08 -2.56 -33.73
C ALA A 225 38.88 -2.25 -32.83
N TRP A 226 38.93 -1.16 -32.07
CA TRP A 226 37.96 -0.74 -31.06
C TRP A 226 37.61 -1.81 -30.00
N GLY A 227 38.40 -2.89 -29.93
CA GLY A 227 38.18 -4.02 -29.06
C GLY A 227 38.79 -3.83 -27.67
N ARG A 228 38.67 -4.84 -26.82
CA ARG A 228 39.25 -4.84 -25.47
C ARG A 228 39.79 -6.20 -25.07
N PHE A 229 40.86 -6.18 -24.28
CA PHE A 229 41.28 -7.28 -23.42
C PHE A 229 40.59 -7.13 -22.07
N GLN A 230 40.02 -8.21 -21.54
CA GLN A 230 39.35 -8.19 -20.24
C GLN A 230 39.48 -9.52 -19.51
N ARG A 231 39.82 -9.48 -18.23
CA ARG A 231 39.93 -10.65 -17.35
C ARG A 231 39.35 -10.34 -15.98
N GLU A 232 38.43 -11.19 -15.53
CA GLU A 232 38.02 -11.24 -14.13
C GLU A 232 39.06 -12.05 -13.35
N LEU A 233 39.51 -11.51 -12.22
CA LEU A 233 40.57 -12.05 -11.38
C LEU A 233 40.05 -12.17 -9.94
N ALA A 234 40.41 -13.27 -9.29
CA ALA A 234 39.99 -13.59 -7.94
C ALA A 234 41.16 -13.50 -6.97
N TRP A 235 40.93 -12.89 -5.81
CA TRP A 235 41.91 -12.74 -4.73
C TRP A 235 41.24 -12.76 -3.37
N THR A 236 41.83 -13.45 -2.39
CA THR A 236 41.32 -13.51 -1.01
C THR A 236 42.27 -12.74 -0.07
N PRO A 237 41.84 -11.61 0.55
CA PRO A 237 42.64 -10.92 1.55
C PRO A 237 42.79 -11.77 2.81
N ALA A 238 44.03 -12.11 3.18
CA ALA A 238 44.30 -12.96 4.36
C ALA A 238 44.01 -12.25 5.69
N THR A 239 44.19 -10.94 5.76
CA THR A 239 43.99 -10.12 6.97
C THR A 239 43.22 -8.84 6.66
N ALA A 240 42.47 -8.31 7.63
CA ALA A 240 41.89 -6.98 7.55
C ALA A 240 42.99 -5.91 7.39
N GLY A 241 42.74 -4.86 6.59
CA GLY A 241 43.73 -3.83 6.25
C GLY A 241 43.51 -3.21 4.87
N THR A 242 44.39 -2.28 4.46
CA THR A 242 44.32 -1.63 3.15
C THR A 242 45.18 -2.36 2.10
N TYR A 243 44.70 -2.37 0.86
CA TYR A 243 45.33 -3.00 -0.30
C TYR A 243 45.21 -2.12 -1.55
N THR A 244 46.03 -2.38 -2.56
CA THR A 244 45.96 -1.69 -3.87
C THR A 244 46.09 -2.69 -5.00
N VAL A 245 45.17 -2.66 -5.95
CA VAL A 245 45.23 -3.44 -7.19
C VAL A 245 45.84 -2.57 -8.29
N ARG A 246 46.73 -3.13 -9.12
CA ARG A 246 47.47 -2.42 -10.16
C ARG A 246 47.45 -3.17 -11.48
N VAL A 247 47.29 -2.47 -12.61
CA VAL A 247 47.53 -2.97 -13.96
C VAL A 247 48.62 -2.15 -14.64
N ASN A 248 49.49 -2.80 -15.42
CA ASN A 248 50.57 -2.17 -16.18
C ASN A 248 50.74 -2.83 -17.55
N VAL A 249 50.78 -2.01 -18.61
CA VAL A 249 50.81 -2.44 -20.02
C VAL A 249 52.07 -1.92 -20.71
N THR A 250 52.75 -2.78 -21.46
CA THR A 250 53.97 -2.44 -22.22
C THR A 250 53.95 -3.06 -23.62
N SER A 251 54.72 -2.55 -24.57
CA SER A 251 54.81 -3.05 -25.96
C SER A 251 56.18 -2.71 -26.55
N ASP A 252 56.61 -3.44 -27.58
CA ASP A 252 57.80 -3.12 -28.38
C ASP A 252 57.55 -1.91 -29.30
N ASP A 253 56.33 -1.77 -29.82
CA ASP A 253 55.86 -0.57 -30.55
C ASP A 253 55.37 0.51 -29.56
N HIS A 254 55.40 1.77 -29.98
CA HIS A 254 55.02 2.92 -29.16
C HIS A 254 53.58 2.78 -28.61
N VAL A 255 53.36 3.19 -27.35
CA VAL A 255 52.06 3.13 -26.68
C VAL A 255 51.72 4.49 -26.08
N THR A 256 50.53 4.99 -26.38
CA THR A 256 49.95 6.20 -25.82
C THR A 256 48.63 5.88 -25.08
N GLY A 257 48.11 6.84 -24.31
CA GLY A 257 46.94 6.66 -23.44
C GLY A 257 47.29 6.17 -22.02
N THR A 258 46.35 5.50 -21.36
CA THR A 258 46.51 5.03 -19.97
C THR A 258 47.23 3.69 -19.90
N THR A 259 48.57 3.69 -19.77
CA THR A 259 49.36 2.44 -19.74
C THR A 259 49.41 1.74 -18.38
N ASN A 260 49.07 2.46 -17.30
CA ASN A 260 49.00 1.90 -15.94
C ASN A 260 47.81 2.49 -15.17
N TYR A 261 47.22 1.71 -14.28
CA TYR A 261 46.09 2.12 -13.44
C TYR A 261 46.12 1.42 -12.08
N THR A 262 45.67 2.10 -11.03
CA THR A 262 45.63 1.57 -9.66
C THR A 262 44.33 1.91 -8.93
N THR A 263 43.82 0.99 -8.11
CA THR A 263 42.63 1.21 -7.27
C THR A 263 42.82 0.64 -5.85
N GLY A 264 42.28 1.34 -4.84
CA GLY A 264 42.42 1.01 -3.41
C GLY A 264 41.28 0.16 -2.87
N LEU A 265 41.58 -0.73 -1.93
CA LEU A 265 40.63 -1.63 -1.26
C LEU A 265 40.87 -1.66 0.25
N THR A 266 39.81 -1.82 1.04
CA THR A 266 39.89 -2.05 2.49
C THR A 266 39.24 -3.39 2.86
N ALA A 267 40.02 -4.32 3.39
CA ALA A 267 39.51 -5.58 3.92
C ALA A 267 39.06 -5.43 5.39
N LYS A 268 37.85 -5.90 5.72
CA LYS A 268 37.27 -5.91 7.07
C LYS A 268 36.81 -7.32 7.48
N GLU A 269 36.69 -7.57 8.78
CA GLU A 269 36.09 -8.82 9.28
C GLU A 269 34.56 -8.81 9.15
N TYR A 270 33.99 -9.97 8.81
CA TYR A 270 32.54 -10.18 8.69
C TYR A 270 31.93 -10.76 9.96
N THR A 271 30.87 -10.14 10.47
CA THR A 271 30.03 -10.62 11.58
C THR A 271 28.57 -10.72 11.13
N LEU A 272 27.87 -11.74 11.62
CA LEU A 272 26.46 -12.01 11.36
C LEU A 272 25.85 -12.67 12.60
N GLU A 273 24.85 -12.05 13.20
CA GLU A 273 24.13 -12.53 14.39
C GLU A 273 22.70 -11.97 14.42
N PHE A 274 21.77 -12.62 15.11
CA PHE A 274 20.46 -12.02 15.40
C PHE A 274 20.63 -10.85 16.39
N THR A 275 19.89 -9.76 16.16
CA THR A 275 20.00 -8.53 16.97
C THR A 275 19.41 -8.72 18.37
N ASP A 276 18.33 -9.49 18.45
CA ASP A 276 17.66 -9.90 19.69
C ASP A 276 17.40 -11.41 19.69
N ASN A 277 16.96 -11.93 20.84
CA ASN A 277 16.69 -13.35 21.03
C ASN A 277 15.20 -13.67 20.82
N TYR A 278 14.52 -13.01 19.86
CA TYR A 278 13.08 -13.17 19.67
C TYR A 278 12.69 -13.25 18.18
N VAL A 279 11.85 -14.23 17.83
CA VAL A 279 11.16 -14.25 16.53
C VAL A 279 9.78 -13.67 16.74
N TYR A 280 9.50 -12.58 16.06
CA TYR A 280 8.18 -11.98 15.99
C TYR A 280 7.28 -12.90 15.19
N GLY A 281 6.23 -13.42 15.82
CA GLY A 281 5.17 -14.18 15.17
C GLY A 281 3.89 -13.36 15.05
N PRO A 282 2.77 -13.99 14.64
CA PRO A 282 1.45 -13.36 14.74
C PRO A 282 1.20 -12.86 16.18
N TRP A 283 0.55 -11.70 16.30
CA TRP A 283 0.51 -10.90 17.54
C TRP A 283 -0.05 -11.66 18.75
N ASP A 284 -0.95 -12.62 18.52
CA ASP A 284 -1.58 -13.49 19.52
C ASP A 284 -1.08 -14.95 19.51
N GLY A 285 -0.10 -15.29 18.65
CA GLY A 285 0.39 -16.67 18.49
C GLY A 285 -0.56 -17.61 17.76
N ARG A 286 -1.50 -17.13 16.95
CA ARG A 286 -2.47 -17.95 16.21
C ARG A 286 -2.43 -17.68 14.70
N ALA A 287 -2.95 -18.63 13.92
CA ALA A 287 -3.19 -18.44 12.49
C ALA A 287 -4.36 -19.33 12.00
N THR A 288 -5.19 -18.79 11.12
CA THR A 288 -6.28 -19.55 10.48
C THR A 288 -5.75 -20.62 9.52
N ALA A 289 -6.35 -21.81 9.56
CA ALA A 289 -6.03 -22.89 8.64
C ALA A 289 -6.27 -22.45 7.19
N GLY A 290 -5.22 -22.47 6.38
CA GLY A 290 -5.23 -22.01 5.00
C GLY A 290 -4.91 -20.54 4.78
N SER A 291 -4.83 -19.72 5.84
CA SER A 291 -4.39 -18.33 5.74
C SER A 291 -2.87 -18.20 5.80
N ARG A 292 -2.35 -17.11 5.23
CA ARG A 292 -0.93 -16.73 5.35
C ARG A 292 -0.74 -15.99 6.67
N PHE A 293 0.32 -16.28 7.41
CA PHE A 293 0.75 -15.55 8.61
C PHE A 293 2.25 -15.24 8.53
N SER A 294 2.71 -14.14 9.11
CA SER A 294 4.11 -13.72 9.04
C SER A 294 4.89 -14.12 10.29
N MET A 295 6.16 -14.46 10.11
CA MET A 295 7.13 -14.54 11.21
C MET A 295 8.46 -13.91 10.78
N GLY A 296 9.12 -13.15 11.65
CA GLY A 296 10.32 -12.39 11.34
C GLY A 296 11.25 -12.15 12.52
N ALA A 297 12.48 -11.73 12.25
CA ALA A 297 13.48 -11.36 13.26
C ALA A 297 14.45 -10.30 12.71
N TYR A 298 15.14 -9.59 13.60
CA TYR A 298 16.19 -8.63 13.21
C TYR A 298 17.57 -9.28 13.20
N VAL A 299 18.37 -8.94 12.20
CA VAL A 299 19.72 -9.46 11.98
C VAL A 299 20.72 -8.32 11.89
N LYS A 300 21.83 -8.49 12.60
CA LYS A 300 22.99 -7.61 12.58
C LYS A 300 24.06 -8.17 11.65
N ALA A 301 24.46 -7.38 10.66
CA ALA A 301 25.51 -7.73 9.71
C ALA A 301 26.55 -6.59 9.60
N SER A 302 27.84 -6.90 9.70
CA SER A 302 28.88 -5.85 9.65
C SER A 302 29.17 -5.33 8.24
N GLN A 303 28.69 -6.00 7.18
CA GLN A 303 28.90 -5.67 5.78
C GLN A 303 27.67 -6.09 4.96
N PRO A 304 27.38 -5.39 3.84
CA PRO A 304 26.24 -5.75 3.01
C PRO A 304 26.51 -7.05 2.24
N GLY A 305 25.46 -7.83 1.96
CA GLY A 305 25.56 -9.03 1.15
C GLY A 305 24.41 -10.02 1.34
N ASN A 306 24.39 -11.01 0.46
CA ASN A 306 23.43 -12.10 0.51
C ASN A 306 23.78 -13.09 1.64
N ILE A 307 22.81 -13.36 2.49
CA ILE A 307 22.84 -14.40 3.51
C ILE A 307 21.88 -15.53 3.11
N TRP A 308 22.20 -16.74 3.55
CA TRP A 308 21.26 -17.85 3.56
C TRP A 308 20.35 -17.71 4.76
N PHE A 309 19.06 -17.64 4.51
CA PHE A 309 18.02 -17.69 5.51
C PHE A 309 17.26 -19.01 5.35
N ASN A 310 17.42 -19.91 6.31
CA ASN A 310 16.83 -21.23 6.28
C ASN A 310 15.81 -21.38 7.40
N ILE A 311 14.61 -21.80 7.03
CA ILE A 311 13.48 -22.01 7.91
C ILE A 311 13.30 -23.52 8.09
N THR A 312 13.48 -24.00 9.31
CA THR A 312 12.95 -25.31 9.70
C THR A 312 11.48 -25.12 10.07
N ALA A 313 10.60 -25.95 9.53
CA ALA A 313 9.18 -25.97 9.86
C ALA A 313 8.61 -27.38 9.61
N PRO A 314 7.51 -27.79 10.29
CA PRO A 314 6.83 -29.05 10.06
C PRO A 314 6.40 -29.28 8.58
N ASP A 315 6.10 -30.54 8.21
CA ASP A 315 5.72 -30.89 6.84
C ASP A 315 4.39 -30.28 6.39
N HIS A 316 3.48 -30.04 7.33
CA HIS A 316 2.18 -29.42 7.06
C HIS A 316 2.24 -27.88 6.97
N VAL A 317 3.41 -27.27 7.22
CA VAL A 317 3.63 -25.82 7.11
C VAL A 317 4.32 -25.50 5.78
N GLU A 318 3.59 -24.79 4.93
CA GLU A 318 4.07 -24.20 3.70
C GLU A 318 4.74 -22.86 4.00
N VAL A 319 6.00 -22.70 3.59
CA VAL A 319 6.74 -21.43 3.72
C VAL A 319 6.77 -20.75 2.36
N ASP A 320 6.28 -19.51 2.30
CA ASP A 320 6.27 -18.71 1.07
C ASP A 320 7.70 -18.35 0.65
N GLY A 321 7.97 -18.47 -0.66
CA GLY A 321 9.34 -18.40 -1.18
C GLY A 321 10.23 -19.62 -0.84
N GLY A 322 9.69 -20.63 -0.16
CA GLY A 322 10.37 -21.88 0.20
C GLY A 322 11.15 -21.83 1.52
N LYS A 323 11.54 -23.00 2.03
CA LYS A 323 12.24 -23.14 3.33
C LYS A 323 13.69 -22.62 3.31
N THR A 324 14.28 -22.44 2.14
CA THR A 324 15.65 -21.92 2.02
C THR A 324 15.63 -20.73 1.08
N GLN A 325 16.00 -19.56 1.60
CA GLN A 325 15.91 -18.30 0.88
C GLN A 325 17.25 -17.57 0.91
N THR A 326 17.54 -16.83 -0.14
CA THR A 326 18.64 -15.86 -0.14
C THR A 326 18.06 -14.51 0.26
N ARG A 327 18.63 -13.89 1.29
CA ARG A 327 18.21 -12.57 1.80
C ARG A 327 19.38 -11.61 1.72
N TYR A 328 19.15 -10.40 1.25
CA TYR A 328 20.18 -9.36 1.26
C TYR A 328 20.13 -8.62 2.59
N THR A 329 21.27 -8.50 3.27
CA THR A 329 21.42 -7.67 4.47
C THR A 329 22.33 -6.50 4.17
N TYR A 330 22.06 -5.34 4.78
CA TYR A 330 22.92 -4.16 4.75
C TYR A 330 23.92 -4.18 5.93
N SER A 331 24.92 -3.31 5.88
CA SER A 331 25.85 -3.06 7.00
C SER A 331 25.12 -2.31 8.14
N SER A 332 24.26 -3.01 8.87
CA SER A 332 23.37 -2.46 9.89
C SER A 332 23.25 -3.43 11.06
N ASP A 333 22.98 -2.87 12.24
CA ASP A 333 22.58 -3.64 13.43
C ASP A 333 21.11 -4.09 13.36
N TRP A 334 20.33 -3.57 12.42
CA TRP A 334 18.88 -3.79 12.29
C TRP A 334 18.49 -4.09 10.84
N ASN A 335 18.59 -5.35 10.42
CA ASN A 335 18.01 -5.84 9.16
C ASN A 335 16.82 -6.74 9.47
N TYR A 336 15.61 -6.35 9.08
CA TYR A 336 14.45 -7.22 9.26
C TYR A 336 14.47 -8.36 8.23
N ILE A 337 14.32 -9.60 8.70
CA ILE A 337 14.11 -10.77 7.83
C ILE A 337 12.84 -11.50 8.27
N GLY A 338 11.89 -11.60 7.35
CA GLY A 338 10.61 -12.29 7.57
C GLY A 338 10.22 -13.24 6.45
N VAL A 339 9.24 -14.10 6.76
CA VAL A 339 8.56 -14.98 5.81
C VAL A 339 7.08 -15.07 6.13
N TRP A 340 6.28 -15.22 5.08
CA TRP A 340 4.90 -15.67 5.18
C TRP A 340 4.85 -17.19 5.19
N MET A 341 3.98 -17.76 6.02
CA MET A 341 3.76 -19.19 6.19
C MET A 341 2.27 -19.51 6.11
N ARG A 342 1.91 -20.76 5.78
CA ARG A 342 0.52 -21.25 5.75
C ARG A 342 0.48 -22.71 6.21
N SER A 343 -0.55 -23.10 6.95
CA SER A 343 -0.84 -24.49 7.27
C SER A 343 -2.32 -24.78 7.06
N ASN A 344 -2.67 -25.90 6.42
CA ASN A 344 -4.05 -26.40 6.36
C ASN A 344 -4.36 -27.41 7.46
N THR A 345 -3.37 -27.75 8.30
CA THR A 345 -3.53 -28.75 9.37
C THR A 345 -3.80 -28.03 10.68
N PRO A 346 -5.01 -28.16 11.27
CA PRO A 346 -5.32 -27.58 12.57
C PRO A 346 -4.51 -28.26 13.68
N GLY A 347 -4.17 -27.49 14.72
CA GLY A 347 -3.37 -27.94 15.86
C GLY A 347 -2.26 -26.95 16.23
N ARG A 348 -1.58 -27.22 17.35
CA ARG A 348 -0.44 -26.41 17.81
C ARG A 348 0.86 -26.82 17.12
N ILE A 349 1.59 -25.83 16.63
CA ILE A 349 3.00 -25.92 16.24
C ILE A 349 3.80 -25.45 17.46
N ALA A 350 4.60 -26.33 18.06
CA ALA A 350 5.26 -26.02 19.32
C ALA A 350 6.39 -24.99 19.14
N ALA A 351 6.69 -24.21 20.19
CA ALA A 351 7.84 -23.31 20.18
C ALA A 351 9.14 -24.05 19.82
N GLY A 352 9.87 -23.54 18.83
CA GLY A 352 11.09 -24.15 18.28
C GLY A 352 10.89 -25.21 17.20
N ASP A 353 9.66 -25.65 16.89
CA ASP A 353 9.38 -26.46 15.69
C ASP A 353 9.55 -25.63 14.41
N ILE A 354 9.32 -24.31 14.52
CA ILE A 354 9.77 -23.32 13.56
C ILE A 354 11.11 -22.76 14.04
N LYS A 355 12.13 -22.75 13.17
CA LYS A 355 13.47 -22.26 13.51
C LYS A 355 14.06 -21.46 12.36
N PHE A 356 14.66 -20.32 12.68
CA PHE A 356 15.33 -19.41 11.76
C PHE A 356 16.83 -19.58 11.87
N ASP A 357 17.46 -20.01 10.78
CA ASP A 357 18.91 -20.15 10.67
C ASP A 357 19.43 -19.15 9.64
N ILE A 358 20.41 -18.33 10.04
CA ILE A 358 21.11 -17.43 9.14
C ILE A 358 22.54 -17.89 8.95
N ALA A 359 23.06 -17.82 7.73
CA ALA A 359 24.45 -18.13 7.45
C ALA A 359 24.99 -17.32 6.28
N ALA A 360 26.17 -16.74 6.44
CA ALA A 360 26.93 -16.14 5.34
C ALA A 360 28.41 -16.08 5.69
N ASN A 361 29.27 -16.24 4.69
CA ASN A 361 30.72 -16.05 4.80
C ASN A 361 31.36 -16.82 5.99
N GLY A 362 30.88 -18.05 6.26
CA GLY A 362 31.39 -18.90 7.34
C GLY A 362 30.94 -18.49 8.75
N LYS A 363 30.06 -17.49 8.88
CA LYS A 363 29.33 -17.14 10.10
C LYS A 363 27.91 -17.67 10.01
N ALA A 364 27.38 -18.15 11.13
CA ALA A 364 26.01 -18.61 11.21
C ALA A 364 25.47 -18.36 12.61
N ASP A 365 24.16 -18.15 12.68
CA ASP A 365 23.42 -18.01 13.92
C ASP A 365 22.03 -18.64 13.76
N SER A 366 21.39 -18.96 14.88
CA SER A 366 20.15 -19.73 14.93
C SER A 366 19.22 -19.19 16.01
N LEU A 367 17.95 -19.04 15.66
CA LEU A 367 16.91 -18.58 16.58
C LEU A 367 15.65 -19.44 16.49
N ASN A 368 15.08 -19.80 17.63
CA ASN A 368 13.85 -20.58 17.69
C ASN A 368 12.63 -19.67 17.57
N GLY A 369 11.66 -20.09 16.77
CA GLY A 369 10.35 -19.46 16.64
C GLY A 369 9.50 -19.65 17.89
N THR A 370 8.53 -18.76 18.05
CA THR A 370 7.46 -18.85 19.07
C THR A 370 6.45 -19.96 18.73
N GLU A 371 5.60 -20.33 19.70
CA GLU A 371 4.47 -21.26 19.46
C GLU A 371 3.43 -20.61 18.54
N VAL A 372 2.82 -21.41 17.65
CA VAL A 372 1.72 -20.98 16.77
C VAL A 372 0.56 -21.98 16.81
N PHE A 373 -0.67 -21.53 17.05
CA PHE A 373 -1.88 -22.37 16.98
C PHE A 373 -2.62 -22.21 15.66
N ILE A 374 -2.72 -23.30 14.89
CA ILE A 374 -3.48 -23.35 13.63
C ILE A 374 -4.91 -23.80 13.92
N TRP A 375 -5.93 -23.01 13.58
CA TRP A 375 -7.33 -23.32 13.91
C TRP A 375 -8.28 -23.16 12.72
N ILE A 376 -9.45 -23.80 12.78
CA ILE A 376 -10.50 -23.66 11.76
C ILE A 376 -11.58 -22.72 12.31
N PRO A 377 -11.81 -21.55 11.69
CA PRO A 377 -12.92 -20.67 12.01
C PRO A 377 -14.25 -21.42 11.90
N SER A 378 -14.91 -21.61 13.04
CA SER A 378 -16.15 -22.37 13.16
C SER A 378 -17.19 -21.55 13.91
N ILE A 379 -18.44 -21.63 13.50
CA ILE A 379 -19.56 -20.98 14.19
C ILE A 379 -20.35 -22.01 14.98
N LYS A 380 -20.86 -21.60 16.14
CA LYS A 380 -21.88 -22.37 16.86
C LYS A 380 -23.21 -22.12 16.18
N VAL A 381 -23.88 -23.18 15.75
CA VAL A 381 -25.28 -23.13 15.28
C VAL A 381 -26.14 -23.96 16.22
N SER A 382 -27.39 -23.52 16.41
CA SER A 382 -28.35 -24.20 17.27
C SER A 382 -29.71 -24.33 16.62
N SER A 383 -30.51 -25.27 17.10
CA SER A 383 -31.92 -25.37 16.75
C SER A 383 -32.68 -25.76 18.01
N VAL A 384 -33.56 -24.88 18.46
CA VAL A 384 -34.36 -25.07 19.66
C VAL A 384 -35.83 -25.06 19.27
N ASN A 385 -36.69 -25.88 19.86
CA ASN A 385 -38.13 -25.74 19.61
C ASN A 385 -38.92 -26.34 20.77
N SER A 386 -40.19 -25.98 20.92
CA SER A 386 -41.05 -26.50 21.97
C SER A 386 -42.47 -26.80 21.49
N THR A 387 -43.15 -27.71 22.19
CA THR A 387 -44.55 -28.05 21.97
C THR A 387 -45.21 -28.38 23.31
N SER A 388 -46.54 -28.39 23.34
CA SER A 388 -47.30 -28.78 24.53
C SER A 388 -48.18 -30.00 24.28
N VAL A 389 -48.42 -30.80 25.32
CA VAL A 389 -49.26 -31.99 25.26
C VAL A 389 -50.34 -31.93 26.36
N THR A 390 -51.60 -31.86 25.96
CA THR A 390 -52.81 -31.69 26.82
C THR A 390 -53.89 -32.74 26.54
N GLY A 391 -53.51 -33.89 25.98
CA GLY A 391 -54.40 -35.00 25.61
C GLY A 391 -54.46 -35.29 24.11
N THR A 392 -54.06 -34.32 23.28
CA THR A 392 -53.71 -34.49 21.87
C THR A 392 -52.18 -34.60 21.77
N PRO A 393 -51.59 -35.38 20.83
CA PRO A 393 -50.15 -35.37 20.58
C PRO A 393 -49.64 -33.94 20.33
N GLY A 394 -48.49 -33.61 20.91
CA GLY A 394 -47.72 -32.42 20.57
C GLY A 394 -46.67 -32.78 19.53
N GLU A 395 -46.48 -31.94 18.53
CA GLU A 395 -45.49 -32.11 17.46
C GLU A 395 -44.62 -30.84 17.39
N LEU A 396 -43.34 -31.00 17.10
CA LEU A 396 -42.41 -29.92 16.74
C LEU A 396 -41.38 -30.41 15.73
N THR A 397 -40.72 -29.46 15.06
CA THR A 397 -39.58 -29.74 14.18
C THR A 397 -38.34 -29.01 14.65
N PHE A 398 -37.17 -29.61 14.47
CA PHE A 398 -35.88 -28.94 14.69
C PHE A 398 -34.88 -29.41 13.64
N ASN A 399 -33.84 -28.62 13.40
CA ASN A 399 -32.90 -28.85 12.32
C ASN A 399 -31.51 -29.23 12.84
N THR A 400 -30.80 -30.07 12.08
CA THR A 400 -29.38 -30.38 12.27
C THR A 400 -28.63 -30.00 11.00
N LEU A 401 -27.36 -29.63 11.13
CA LEU A 401 -26.51 -29.24 10.01
C LEU A 401 -25.44 -30.31 9.76
N HIS A 402 -25.30 -30.72 8.51
CA HIS A 402 -24.48 -31.84 8.09
C HIS A 402 -23.41 -31.34 7.13
N THR A 403 -22.17 -31.29 7.61
CA THR A 403 -20.96 -30.94 6.84
C THR A 403 -19.88 -32.00 7.06
N ASN A 404 -18.69 -31.85 6.46
CA ASN A 404 -17.59 -32.82 6.66
C ASN A 404 -16.95 -32.71 8.06
N ASN A 405 -17.12 -31.57 8.71
CA ASN A 405 -16.38 -31.21 9.92
C ASN A 405 -17.30 -30.61 10.99
N THR A 406 -18.58 -30.98 11.04
CA THR A 406 -19.41 -30.63 12.21
C THR A 406 -18.96 -31.39 13.44
N TYR A 407 -18.87 -30.70 14.59
CA TYR A 407 -18.40 -31.29 15.84
C TYR A 407 -19.13 -30.73 17.07
N ASP A 408 -18.90 -31.39 18.22
CA ASP A 408 -19.55 -31.07 19.50
C ASP A 408 -21.08 -31.00 19.41
N ASN A 409 -21.68 -31.93 18.65
CA ASN A 409 -23.12 -32.05 18.50
C ASN A 409 -23.77 -32.46 19.83
N VAL A 410 -24.69 -31.64 20.33
CA VAL A 410 -25.41 -31.89 21.58
C VAL A 410 -26.89 -31.61 21.38
N THR A 411 -27.73 -32.61 21.65
CA THR A 411 -29.19 -32.47 21.71
C THR A 411 -29.71 -32.80 23.11
N LYS A 412 -30.53 -31.92 23.67
CA LYS A 412 -31.19 -32.09 24.97
C LYS A 412 -32.71 -32.02 24.78
N LEU A 413 -33.42 -32.97 25.38
CA LEU A 413 -34.87 -32.93 25.55
C LEU A 413 -35.20 -32.39 26.94
N VAL A 414 -36.17 -31.50 27.04
CA VAL A 414 -36.65 -30.96 28.32
C VAL A 414 -38.16 -31.16 28.41
N ILE A 415 -38.60 -31.89 29.43
CA ILE A 415 -40.01 -32.22 29.68
C ILE A 415 -40.43 -31.55 30.99
N GLN A 416 -41.51 -30.78 30.98
CA GLN A 416 -41.87 -29.88 32.07
C GLN A 416 -43.36 -29.97 32.44
N SER A 417 -43.65 -30.15 33.72
CA SER A 417 -44.99 -30.14 34.32
C SER A 417 -45.61 -28.73 34.26
N GLY A 418 -46.24 -28.41 33.13
CA GLY A 418 -46.94 -27.16 32.90
C GLY A 418 -46.11 -25.93 33.29
N ALA A 419 -46.76 -24.97 33.93
CA ALA A 419 -46.19 -23.66 34.25
C ALA A 419 -45.16 -23.67 35.39
N ARG A 420 -45.24 -24.65 36.30
CA ARG A 420 -44.34 -24.77 37.47
C ARG A 420 -43.00 -25.41 37.13
N GLY A 421 -43.03 -26.46 36.30
CA GLY A 421 -41.81 -27.10 35.79
C GLY A 421 -41.07 -26.33 34.70
N ARG A 422 -41.63 -25.19 34.27
CA ARG A 422 -41.15 -24.42 33.15
C ARG A 422 -39.82 -23.76 33.45
N THR A 423 -38.84 -24.11 32.64
CA THR A 423 -37.58 -23.39 32.48
C THR A 423 -37.72 -22.62 31.18
N LEU A 424 -37.62 -21.30 31.25
CA LEU A 424 -37.50 -20.36 30.13
C LEU A 424 -36.14 -20.57 29.40
N SER A 425 -35.97 -21.72 28.77
CA SER A 425 -34.79 -22.10 27.99
C SER A 425 -34.83 -21.51 26.59
N GLY A 426 -33.76 -20.88 26.13
CA GLY A 426 -33.71 -20.16 24.84
C GLY A 426 -33.62 -18.64 25.01
N LEU A 427 -33.92 -18.11 26.20
CA LEU A 427 -33.80 -16.66 26.49
C LEU A 427 -32.36 -16.16 26.65
N ASP A 428 -31.34 -16.98 26.36
CA ASP A 428 -29.94 -16.61 26.50
C ASP A 428 -29.58 -15.37 25.65
N TYR A 429 -30.23 -15.19 24.49
CA TYR A 429 -30.08 -13.99 23.65
C TYR A 429 -30.54 -12.69 24.35
N LEU A 430 -31.41 -12.78 25.36
CA LEU A 430 -31.90 -11.64 26.15
C LEU A 430 -31.04 -11.35 27.38
N VAL A 431 -30.18 -12.29 27.78
CA VAL A 431 -29.38 -12.21 29.01
C VAL A 431 -27.90 -12.01 28.63
N GLY A 432 -27.56 -10.79 28.21
CA GLY A 432 -26.20 -10.37 27.80
C GLY A 432 -25.95 -8.88 28.01
N TYR A 433 -24.76 -8.37 27.69
CA TYR A 433 -24.45 -6.93 27.84
C TYR A 433 -25.42 -6.08 27.00
N PRO A 434 -26.10 -5.07 27.58
CA PRO A 434 -27.04 -4.22 26.84
C PRO A 434 -26.26 -3.24 25.96
N TYR A 435 -26.49 -3.32 24.65
CA TYR A 435 -25.87 -2.46 23.64
C TYR A 435 -26.91 -1.58 22.92
N GLY A 436 -26.41 -0.60 22.17
CA GLY A 436 -27.20 0.31 21.33
C GLY A 436 -28.07 1.31 22.11
N CYS A 437 -29.11 1.80 21.41
CA CYS A 437 -30.02 2.85 21.86
C CYS A 437 -30.67 2.59 23.22
N VAL A 438 -31.33 3.62 23.77
CA VAL A 438 -32.17 3.51 24.97
C VAL A 438 -33.14 2.33 24.84
N GLU A 439 -33.81 2.15 23.70
CA GLU A 439 -34.80 1.08 23.50
C GLU A 439 -34.19 -0.32 23.61
N GLN A 440 -33.04 -0.56 22.97
CA GLN A 440 -32.35 -1.86 23.05
C GLN A 440 -31.77 -2.11 24.45
N THR A 441 -31.20 -1.06 25.05
CA THR A 441 -30.64 -1.11 26.40
C THR A 441 -31.73 -1.48 27.41
N THR A 442 -32.84 -0.76 27.43
CA THR A 442 -33.95 -0.99 28.38
C THR A 442 -34.66 -2.31 28.13
N SER A 443 -34.87 -2.68 26.86
CA SER A 443 -35.47 -3.96 26.45
C SER A 443 -34.72 -5.15 27.07
N ARG A 444 -33.40 -5.18 26.92
CA ARG A 444 -32.55 -6.25 27.48
C ARG A 444 -32.48 -6.20 28.99
N MET A 445 -32.39 -5.01 29.58
CA MET A 445 -32.40 -4.85 31.03
C MET A 445 -33.66 -5.42 31.67
N LEU A 446 -34.84 -5.10 31.13
CA LEU A 446 -36.12 -5.57 31.65
C LEU A 446 -36.34 -7.06 31.40
N ALA A 447 -35.94 -7.57 30.24
CA ALA A 447 -35.96 -9.00 29.97
C ALA A 447 -35.05 -9.76 30.96
N SER A 448 -33.81 -9.31 31.15
CA SER A 448 -32.87 -9.88 32.13
C SER A 448 -33.41 -9.82 33.56
N LEU A 449 -34.03 -8.70 33.95
CA LEU A 449 -34.63 -8.51 35.27
C LEU A 449 -35.76 -9.52 35.49
N ASN A 450 -36.68 -9.64 34.53
CA ASN A 450 -37.85 -10.49 34.65
C ASN A 450 -37.46 -11.98 34.59
N VAL A 451 -36.51 -12.38 33.74
CA VAL A 451 -35.99 -13.76 33.72
C VAL A 451 -35.36 -14.14 35.06
N LYS A 452 -34.55 -13.25 35.64
CA LYS A 452 -33.97 -13.44 36.98
C LYS A 452 -35.10 -13.55 38.03
N ASN A 453 -36.06 -12.64 38.03
CA ASN A 453 -37.16 -12.61 39.00
C ASN A 453 -38.06 -13.85 38.90
N TYR A 454 -38.27 -14.38 37.69
CA TYR A 454 -39.06 -15.60 37.46
C TYR A 454 -38.55 -16.79 38.27
N TYR A 455 -37.24 -16.94 38.42
CA TYR A 455 -36.63 -18.05 39.16
C TYR A 455 -36.26 -17.71 40.61
N LEU A 456 -36.27 -16.44 41.00
CA LEU A 456 -35.75 -15.99 42.30
C LEU A 456 -36.48 -16.68 43.47
N GLU A 457 -37.81 -16.76 43.41
CA GLU A 457 -38.65 -17.34 44.48
C GLU A 457 -39.07 -18.79 44.23
N ARG A 458 -38.67 -19.38 43.10
CA ARG A 458 -39.00 -20.76 42.74
C ARG A 458 -37.96 -21.73 43.29
N GLY A 459 -38.44 -22.85 43.84
CA GLY A 459 -37.56 -23.94 44.31
C GLY A 459 -36.87 -24.73 43.19
N GLU A 460 -37.35 -24.56 41.96
CA GLU A 460 -37.03 -25.38 40.79
C GLU A 460 -36.24 -24.53 39.77
N ARG A 461 -35.00 -24.16 40.10
CA ARG A 461 -34.15 -23.29 39.29
C ARG A 461 -33.33 -24.05 38.23
N PRO A 462 -32.85 -23.40 37.16
CA PRO A 462 -31.88 -23.98 36.23
C PRO A 462 -30.63 -24.51 36.97
N ALA A 463 -29.98 -25.54 36.41
CA ALA A 463 -28.79 -26.14 37.04
C ALA A 463 -27.61 -25.16 37.13
N ASP A 464 -27.55 -24.21 36.20
CA ASP A 464 -26.59 -23.12 36.04
C ASP A 464 -27.12 -21.79 36.61
N TRP A 465 -28.12 -21.83 37.49
CA TRP A 465 -28.79 -20.65 38.06
C TRP A 465 -27.82 -19.57 38.55
N ASP A 466 -26.73 -19.95 39.24
CA ASP A 466 -25.77 -18.98 39.77
C ASP A 466 -25.12 -18.16 38.64
N ASN A 467 -24.81 -18.81 37.51
CA ASN A 467 -24.26 -18.16 36.33
C ASN A 467 -25.32 -17.27 35.66
N LEU A 468 -26.52 -17.79 35.40
CA LEU A 468 -27.62 -17.03 34.80
C LEU A 468 -27.94 -15.77 35.62
N ARG A 469 -28.02 -15.91 36.95
CA ARG A 469 -28.28 -14.79 37.86
C ARG A 469 -27.16 -13.75 37.78
N GLU A 470 -25.90 -14.18 37.75
CA GLU A 470 -24.76 -13.26 37.66
C GLU A 470 -24.73 -12.53 36.31
N THR A 471 -24.98 -13.22 35.21
CA THR A 471 -25.07 -12.61 33.87
C THR A 471 -26.22 -11.60 33.80
N ALA A 472 -27.41 -11.94 34.31
CA ALA A 472 -28.53 -11.00 34.37
C ALA A 472 -28.21 -9.75 35.23
N ASN A 473 -27.59 -9.95 36.39
CA ASN A 473 -27.17 -8.83 37.25
C ASN A 473 -26.14 -7.93 36.56
N THR A 474 -25.20 -8.54 35.84
CA THR A 474 -24.13 -7.83 35.11
C THR A 474 -24.71 -7.04 33.93
N SER A 475 -25.63 -7.64 33.17
CA SER A 475 -26.40 -6.98 32.11
C SER A 475 -27.10 -5.73 32.64
N ILE A 476 -27.89 -5.87 33.71
CA ILE A 476 -28.63 -4.76 34.31
C ILE A 476 -27.68 -3.69 34.86
N SER A 477 -26.55 -4.08 35.46
CA SER A 477 -25.53 -3.14 35.92
C SER A 477 -24.91 -2.33 34.78
N GLY A 478 -24.60 -2.96 33.65
CA GLY A 478 -24.11 -2.28 32.44
C GLY A 478 -25.14 -1.29 31.89
N GLY A 479 -26.40 -1.70 31.81
CA GLY A 479 -27.48 -0.83 31.34
C GLY A 479 -27.74 0.38 32.25
N VAL A 480 -27.65 0.20 33.59
CA VAL A 480 -27.68 1.34 34.52
C VAL A 480 -26.53 2.32 34.25
N GLN A 481 -25.33 1.83 33.94
CA GLN A 481 -24.20 2.71 33.59
C GLN A 481 -24.43 3.47 32.27
N LYS A 482 -25.08 2.86 31.27
CA LYS A 482 -25.47 3.55 30.02
C LYS A 482 -26.52 4.63 30.23
N LEU A 483 -27.56 4.37 31.04
CA LEU A 483 -28.73 5.25 31.16
C LEU A 483 -28.57 6.43 32.14
N ILE A 484 -27.67 6.35 33.12
CA ILE A 484 -27.39 7.48 34.02
C ILE A 484 -26.65 8.60 33.29
N ARG A 485 -26.72 9.83 33.81
CA ARG A 485 -26.03 10.99 33.21
C ARG A 485 -24.54 10.73 33.02
N GLY A 486 -24.02 11.04 31.84
CA GLY A 486 -22.61 10.82 31.50
C GLY A 486 -22.30 9.37 31.09
N GLY A 487 -23.30 8.49 31.11
CA GLY A 487 -23.31 7.28 30.32
C GLY A 487 -23.63 7.58 28.85
N GLU A 488 -23.39 6.58 28.00
CA GLU A 488 -23.49 6.64 26.54
C GLU A 488 -24.83 7.17 26.03
N VAL A 489 -25.94 6.53 26.44
CA VAL A 489 -27.32 6.98 26.19
C VAL A 489 -27.93 7.60 27.45
N GLY A 490 -27.10 8.36 28.18
CA GLY A 490 -27.40 8.85 29.52
C GLY A 490 -28.44 9.97 29.57
N GLN A 491 -29.04 10.16 30.74
CA GLN A 491 -30.02 11.25 30.98
C GLN A 491 -29.47 12.62 30.56
N ASN A 492 -30.26 13.38 29.81
CA ASN A 492 -29.92 14.71 29.32
C ASN A 492 -29.97 15.79 30.41
N SER A 493 -29.58 17.02 30.07
CA SER A 493 -29.53 18.14 31.03
C SER A 493 -30.90 18.71 31.39
N ASP A 494 -31.87 18.51 30.51
CA ASP A 494 -33.26 18.86 30.70
C ASP A 494 -34.01 17.87 31.61
N GLY A 495 -33.46 16.68 31.84
CA GLY A 495 -34.03 15.62 32.66
C GLY A 495 -34.65 14.45 31.89
N GLY A 496 -34.74 14.53 30.56
CA GLY A 496 -35.24 13.46 29.71
C GLY A 496 -34.13 12.57 29.13
N TRP A 497 -34.52 11.71 28.20
CA TRP A 497 -33.66 10.90 27.35
C TRP A 497 -34.08 11.05 25.90
N SER A 498 -33.11 10.84 25.01
CA SER A 498 -33.35 10.59 23.59
C SER A 498 -32.92 9.18 23.22
N LEU A 499 -33.40 8.68 22.07
CA LEU A 499 -33.19 7.30 21.64
C LEU A 499 -31.71 6.93 21.60
N TRP A 500 -30.87 7.79 21.03
CA TRP A 500 -29.43 7.58 20.87
C TRP A 500 -28.57 8.41 21.84
N GLY A 501 -29.19 9.03 22.86
CA GLY A 501 -28.51 9.94 23.77
C GLY A 501 -28.32 11.36 23.20
N GLY A 502 -28.03 12.33 24.07
CA GLY A 502 -27.88 13.74 23.72
C GLY A 502 -29.21 14.49 23.51
N ASP A 503 -29.14 15.82 23.48
CA ASP A 503 -30.34 16.69 23.32
C ASP A 503 -30.82 16.72 21.85
N PRO A 504 -32.13 16.90 21.57
CA PRO A 504 -33.22 17.06 22.54
C PRO A 504 -33.78 15.72 23.04
N SER A 505 -34.26 15.70 24.28
CA SER A 505 -35.01 14.55 24.81
C SER A 505 -36.40 14.41 24.17
N GLU A 506 -36.93 13.18 24.13
CA GLU A 506 -38.30 12.89 23.69
C GLU A 506 -39.03 11.91 24.61
N SER A 507 -40.37 11.91 24.53
CA SER A 507 -41.24 11.25 25.51
C SER A 507 -41.11 9.74 25.52
N SER A 508 -40.92 9.10 24.37
CA SER A 508 -40.76 7.64 24.21
C SER A 508 -39.54 7.12 24.97
N SER A 509 -38.35 7.63 24.64
CA SER A 509 -37.09 7.23 25.28
C SER A 509 -37.06 7.63 26.75
N SER A 510 -37.59 8.82 27.09
CA SER A 510 -37.71 9.26 28.48
C SER A 510 -38.60 8.34 29.30
N SER A 511 -39.75 7.93 28.76
CA SER A 511 -40.64 6.97 29.44
C SER A 511 -39.94 5.62 29.59
N TYR A 512 -39.23 5.17 28.56
CA TYR A 512 -38.67 3.83 28.57
C TYR A 512 -37.47 3.67 29.51
N ALA A 513 -36.51 4.60 29.43
CA ALA A 513 -35.36 4.66 30.33
C ALA A 513 -35.82 4.79 31.79
N SER A 514 -36.76 5.70 32.03
CA SER A 514 -37.21 5.97 33.39
C SER A 514 -38.03 4.85 34.00
N TYR A 515 -38.88 4.16 33.23
CA TYR A 515 -39.58 2.97 33.71
C TYR A 515 -38.60 1.90 34.16
N THR A 516 -37.58 1.64 33.34
CA THR A 516 -36.56 0.63 33.64
C THR A 516 -35.81 0.97 34.93
N LEU A 517 -35.31 2.20 35.04
CA LEU A 517 -34.58 2.66 36.23
C LEU A 517 -35.48 2.71 37.47
N ALA A 518 -36.72 3.19 37.35
CA ALA A 518 -37.67 3.25 38.46
C ALA A 518 -38.08 1.84 38.92
N ARG A 519 -38.28 0.90 37.98
CA ARG A 519 -38.58 -0.50 38.29
C ARG A 519 -37.44 -1.17 39.05
N ILE A 520 -36.19 -0.99 38.61
CA ILE A 520 -35.01 -1.51 39.31
C ILE A 520 -34.88 -0.90 40.72
N ASN A 521 -35.28 0.36 40.90
CA ASN A 521 -35.23 1.05 42.19
C ASN A 521 -36.29 0.59 43.19
N MET A 522 -37.27 -0.24 42.79
CA MET A 522 -38.36 -0.66 43.66
C MET A 522 -37.84 -1.41 44.91
N PRO A 523 -38.47 -1.25 46.09
CA PRO A 523 -37.95 -1.84 47.33
C PRO A 523 -37.97 -3.37 47.36
N ALA A 524 -38.85 -4.00 46.58
CA ALA A 524 -38.95 -5.45 46.45
C ALA A 524 -37.84 -6.05 45.56
N GLU A 525 -37.13 -5.23 44.78
CA GLU A 525 -36.08 -5.68 43.87
C GLU A 525 -34.72 -5.71 44.57
N ASP A 526 -34.01 -6.84 44.51
CA ASP A 526 -32.66 -6.98 45.09
C ASP A 526 -31.57 -6.20 44.32
N LEU A 527 -31.93 -5.64 43.16
CA LEU A 527 -31.07 -4.82 42.30
C LEU A 527 -31.21 -3.32 42.50
N ASN A 528 -32.10 -2.86 43.39
CA ASN A 528 -32.16 -1.45 43.77
C ASN A 528 -30.80 -0.91 44.27
N ARG A 529 -29.97 -1.78 44.85
CA ARG A 529 -28.57 -1.52 45.22
C ARG A 529 -27.70 -0.98 44.09
N LEU A 530 -28.07 -1.19 42.81
CA LEU A 530 -27.33 -0.65 41.66
C LEU A 530 -27.48 0.86 41.51
N LEU A 531 -28.55 1.42 42.10
CA LEU A 531 -28.86 2.84 42.16
C LEU A 531 -28.54 3.50 43.52
N ASP A 532 -28.07 2.72 44.51
CA ASP A 532 -27.62 3.25 45.80
C ASP A 532 -26.52 4.30 45.60
N GLY A 533 -26.79 5.54 46.04
CA GLY A 533 -25.87 6.67 45.89
C GLY A 533 -25.76 7.21 44.45
N LYS A 534 -26.54 6.70 43.50
CA LYS A 534 -26.62 7.17 42.10
C LYS A 534 -27.93 7.88 41.77
N VAL A 535 -28.76 8.17 42.76
CA VAL A 535 -29.93 9.05 42.60
C VAL A 535 -29.55 10.45 43.10
N SER A 536 -29.67 11.45 42.24
CA SER A 536 -29.43 12.86 42.57
C SER A 536 -30.74 13.64 42.61
N ASN A 537 -30.78 14.68 43.46
CA ASN A 537 -31.95 15.55 43.65
C ASN A 537 -31.64 17.00 43.25
N GLY A 538 -32.68 17.79 43.08
CA GLY A 538 -32.65 19.21 42.75
C GLY A 538 -32.53 19.48 41.26
N SER A 539 -32.25 20.74 40.91
CA SER A 539 -32.36 21.22 39.53
C SER A 539 -31.19 20.84 38.60
N THR A 540 -30.20 20.08 39.06
CA THR A 540 -29.00 19.74 38.29
C THR A 540 -28.89 18.23 38.12
N VAL A 541 -28.79 17.77 36.88
CA VAL A 541 -28.50 16.37 36.58
C VAL A 541 -26.98 16.15 36.70
N THR A 542 -26.55 15.41 37.72
CA THR A 542 -25.11 15.22 38.04
C THR A 542 -24.55 14.03 37.27
N SER A 543 -23.30 14.11 36.80
CA SER A 543 -22.65 12.98 36.12
C SER A 543 -22.51 11.77 37.05
N GLY A 544 -22.79 10.58 36.53
CA GLY A 544 -22.83 9.32 37.27
C GLY A 544 -24.11 9.09 38.08
N THR A 545 -25.15 9.90 37.91
CA THR A 545 -26.43 9.76 38.62
C THR A 545 -27.64 9.85 37.68
N VAL A 546 -28.80 9.38 38.14
CA VAL A 546 -30.12 9.68 37.57
C VAL A 546 -30.84 10.70 38.47
N ASN A 547 -31.52 11.67 37.86
CA ASN A 547 -32.30 12.69 38.56
C ASN A 547 -33.79 12.54 38.22
N PHE A 548 -34.53 11.85 39.08
CA PHE A 548 -35.97 11.64 38.91
C PHE A 548 -36.79 12.92 39.11
N GLU A 549 -36.35 13.86 39.97
CA GLU A 549 -37.00 15.16 40.14
C GLU A 549 -36.99 15.96 38.83
N LYS A 550 -35.86 15.97 38.13
CA LYS A 550 -35.75 16.62 36.82
C LYS A 550 -36.56 15.93 35.72
N LEU A 551 -36.65 14.61 35.74
CA LEU A 551 -37.53 13.88 34.83
C LEU A 551 -39.00 14.24 35.04
N ILE A 552 -39.46 14.32 36.29
CA ILE A 552 -40.84 14.71 36.63
C ILE A 552 -41.13 16.10 36.07
N GLN A 553 -40.22 17.05 36.32
CA GLN A 553 -40.32 18.40 35.75
C GLN A 553 -40.33 18.36 34.22
N TRP A 554 -39.48 17.54 33.60
CA TRP A 554 -39.39 17.44 32.15
C TRP A 554 -40.72 16.98 31.54
N PHE A 555 -41.36 15.94 32.10
CA PHE A 555 -42.68 15.48 31.64
C PHE A 555 -43.76 16.57 31.80
N HIS A 556 -43.69 17.37 32.87
CA HIS A 556 -44.61 18.48 33.11
C HIS A 556 -44.43 19.62 32.10
N ASP A 557 -43.18 19.99 31.82
CA ASP A 557 -42.85 21.13 30.98
C ASP A 557 -42.92 20.80 29.47
N ASN A 558 -42.80 19.51 29.09
CA ASN A 558 -42.73 19.04 27.70
C ASN A 558 -43.77 17.95 27.35
N PRO A 559 -45.07 18.13 27.57
CA PRO A 559 -46.08 17.20 27.05
C PRO A 559 -46.15 17.30 25.52
N ASP A 560 -46.16 16.16 24.82
CA ASP A 560 -46.31 16.14 23.34
C ASP A 560 -47.63 16.78 22.90
N ASN A 561 -48.67 16.68 23.75
CA ASN A 561 -49.95 17.37 23.55
C ASN A 561 -50.19 18.37 24.70
N PRO A 562 -49.77 19.64 24.56
CA PRO A 562 -49.90 20.66 25.61
C PRO A 562 -51.34 20.96 26.04
N GLY A 563 -52.32 20.73 25.16
CA GLY A 563 -53.73 20.97 25.47
C GLY A 563 -54.35 19.94 26.43
N THR A 564 -53.87 18.70 26.39
CA THR A 564 -54.31 17.59 27.25
C THR A 564 -53.31 17.27 28.36
N GLY A 565 -52.06 17.70 28.22
CA GLY A 565 -50.97 17.38 29.14
C GLY A 565 -50.53 15.92 29.05
N THR A 566 -50.60 15.32 27.86
CA THR A 566 -50.35 13.89 27.62
C THR A 566 -49.14 13.66 26.74
N TRP A 567 -48.54 12.47 26.85
CA TRP A 567 -47.30 12.11 26.16
C TRP A 567 -47.57 11.06 25.08
N THR A 568 -46.96 11.24 23.92
CA THR A 568 -47.07 10.35 22.76
C THR A 568 -45.75 9.66 22.49
N TRP A 569 -45.80 8.58 21.73
CA TRP A 569 -44.58 7.99 21.19
C TRP A 569 -44.08 8.83 20.01
N SER A 570 -42.87 9.39 20.11
CA SER A 570 -42.33 10.35 19.12
C SER A 570 -41.04 9.90 18.44
N ALA A 571 -40.34 8.89 18.98
CA ALA A 571 -39.16 8.30 18.34
C ALA A 571 -39.52 7.42 17.12
N HIS A 572 -38.69 7.50 16.07
CA HIS A 572 -38.79 6.69 14.85
C HIS A 572 -38.15 5.32 15.07
N VAL A 573 -38.91 4.41 15.70
CA VAL A 573 -38.48 3.04 16.02
C VAL A 573 -39.51 2.01 15.54
N CYS A 574 -39.16 0.73 15.57
CA CYS A 574 -40.04 -0.34 15.10
C CYS A 574 -41.24 -0.61 16.02
N HIS A 575 -41.21 -0.13 17.26
CA HIS A 575 -42.27 -0.29 18.26
C HIS A 575 -42.81 1.09 18.63
N SER A 576 -44.10 1.35 18.38
CA SER A 576 -44.71 2.63 18.78
C SER A 576 -46.03 2.43 19.49
N TRP A 577 -46.20 3.12 20.61
CA TRP A 577 -47.41 3.06 21.40
C TRP A 577 -48.38 4.19 21.04
N THR A 578 -49.67 3.90 21.21
CA THR A 578 -50.68 4.96 21.15
C THR A 578 -50.46 5.99 22.27
N PRO A 579 -50.92 7.24 22.10
CA PRO A 579 -50.88 8.26 23.14
C PRO A 579 -51.41 7.78 24.50
N GLU A 580 -52.48 6.98 24.50
CA GLU A 580 -53.09 6.41 25.69
C GLU A 580 -52.16 5.43 26.39
N SER A 581 -51.50 4.55 25.63
CA SER A 581 -50.57 3.55 26.18
C SER A 581 -49.35 4.21 26.82
N ASN A 582 -48.72 5.17 26.14
CA ASN A 582 -47.56 5.86 26.68
C ASN A 582 -47.92 6.74 27.89
N THR A 583 -49.07 7.43 27.85
CA THR A 583 -49.54 8.25 28.98
C THR A 583 -49.80 7.40 30.23
N ALA A 584 -50.39 6.22 30.08
CA ALA A 584 -50.58 5.29 31.18
C ALA A 584 -49.23 4.81 31.75
N PHE A 585 -48.25 4.56 30.88
CA PHE A 585 -46.91 4.15 31.29
C PHE A 585 -46.20 5.24 32.11
N VAL A 586 -46.35 6.52 31.73
CA VAL A 586 -45.88 7.67 32.51
C VAL A 586 -46.51 7.69 33.92
N MET A 587 -47.77 7.29 34.07
CA MET A 587 -48.39 7.16 35.40
C MET A 587 -47.71 6.08 36.25
N LEU A 588 -47.40 4.91 35.67
CA LEU A 588 -46.69 3.84 36.37
C LEU A 588 -45.27 4.28 36.80
N ILE A 589 -44.58 5.05 35.96
CA ILE A 589 -43.26 5.61 36.28
C ILE A 589 -43.36 6.53 37.50
N HIS A 590 -44.31 7.47 37.50
CA HIS A 590 -44.51 8.38 38.62
C HIS A 590 -44.88 7.64 39.91
N ASP A 591 -45.66 6.56 39.83
CA ASP A 591 -46.00 5.72 40.98
C ASP A 591 -44.74 5.10 41.61
N MET A 592 -43.91 4.45 40.78
CA MET A 592 -42.67 3.83 41.24
C MET A 592 -41.69 4.86 41.82
N ILE A 593 -41.59 6.04 41.22
CA ILE A 593 -40.76 7.13 41.76
C ILE A 593 -41.32 7.63 43.09
N ASN A 594 -42.64 7.82 43.22
CA ASN A 594 -43.27 8.29 44.46
C ASN A 594 -43.08 7.30 45.62
N GLN A 595 -42.92 6.00 45.33
CA GLN A 595 -42.64 4.96 46.32
C GLN A 595 -41.16 4.88 46.72
N THR A 596 -40.24 5.39 45.89
CA THR A 596 -38.79 5.14 46.05
C THR A 596 -37.93 6.39 46.26
N VAL A 597 -38.44 7.58 45.91
CA VAL A 597 -37.68 8.84 45.96
C VAL A 597 -38.41 9.86 46.85
N GLU A 598 -37.68 10.44 47.80
CA GLU A 598 -38.18 11.59 48.57
C GLU A 598 -38.11 12.87 47.72
N LEU A 599 -39.27 13.32 47.23
CA LEU A 599 -39.41 14.54 46.44
C LEU A 599 -39.55 15.79 47.31
N ASP A 600 -38.91 16.89 46.89
CA ASP A 600 -39.21 18.22 47.43
C ASP A 600 -40.63 18.70 47.06
N ALA A 601 -41.06 19.83 47.65
CA ALA A 601 -42.41 20.34 47.46
C ALA A 601 -42.69 20.83 46.04
N GLU A 602 -41.67 21.26 45.29
CA GLU A 602 -41.81 21.78 43.93
C GLU A 602 -42.02 20.61 42.95
N HIS A 603 -41.12 19.63 42.98
CA HIS A 603 -41.19 18.46 42.11
C HIS A 603 -42.37 17.54 42.46
N ARG A 604 -42.78 17.47 43.73
CA ARG A 604 -44.06 16.84 44.11
C ARG A 604 -45.25 17.53 43.47
N GLY A 605 -45.23 18.87 43.36
CA GLY A 605 -46.25 19.64 42.65
C GLY A 605 -46.34 19.26 41.17
N TYR A 606 -45.19 19.23 40.47
CA TYR A 606 -45.12 18.80 39.06
C TYR A 606 -45.65 17.38 38.85
N MET A 607 -45.30 16.43 39.74
CA MET A 607 -45.80 15.06 39.70
C MET A 607 -47.33 15.01 39.87
N GLU A 608 -47.87 15.71 40.86
CA GLU A 608 -49.33 15.74 41.09
C GLU A 608 -50.08 16.36 39.91
N ASP A 609 -49.53 17.41 39.29
CA ASP A 609 -50.10 18.05 38.10
C ASP A 609 -50.09 17.10 36.89
N ASN A 610 -48.98 16.40 36.65
CA ASN A 610 -48.87 15.34 35.64
C ASN A 610 -49.96 14.27 35.84
N MET A 611 -50.13 13.76 37.06
CA MET A 611 -51.11 12.71 37.36
C MET A 611 -52.55 13.20 37.24
N ARG A 612 -52.86 14.44 37.66
CA ARG A 612 -54.19 15.05 37.48
C ARG A 612 -54.52 15.23 36.00
N ASN A 613 -53.55 15.66 35.19
CA ASN A 613 -53.71 15.81 33.74
C ASN A 613 -53.99 14.47 33.06
N ALA A 614 -53.16 13.45 33.33
CA ALA A 614 -53.34 12.10 32.79
C ALA A 614 -54.68 11.48 33.24
N THR A 615 -55.03 11.60 34.53
CA THR A 615 -56.31 11.09 35.05
C THR A 615 -57.49 11.75 34.33
N ARG A 616 -57.48 13.08 34.20
CA ARG A 616 -58.53 13.81 33.48
C ARG A 616 -58.63 13.41 32.03
N TYR A 617 -57.50 13.25 31.34
CA TYR A 617 -57.49 12.77 29.97
C TYR A 617 -58.18 11.41 29.83
N PHE A 618 -57.86 10.43 30.68
CA PHE A 618 -58.51 9.12 30.61
C PHE A 618 -60.01 9.19 30.91
N ILE A 619 -60.44 9.99 31.89
CA ILE A 619 -61.88 10.16 32.19
C ILE A 619 -62.64 10.83 31.04
N ASP A 620 -62.06 11.88 30.43
CA ASP A 620 -62.71 12.65 29.37
C ASP A 620 -62.75 11.91 28.02
N THR A 621 -61.82 10.98 27.81
CA THR A 621 -61.67 10.25 26.54
C THR A 621 -62.16 8.81 26.58
N GLN A 622 -62.59 8.29 27.74
CA GLN A 622 -63.14 6.96 27.84
C GLN A 622 -64.42 6.85 26.99
N LYS A 623 -64.49 5.80 26.16
CA LYS A 623 -65.67 5.56 25.35
C LYS A 623 -66.83 5.00 26.17
N PRO A 624 -68.08 5.09 25.69
CA PRO A 624 -69.25 4.56 26.40
C PRO A 624 -69.17 3.08 26.78
N GLU A 625 -68.44 2.27 26.01
CA GLU A 625 -68.18 0.86 26.27
C GLU A 625 -67.05 0.59 27.29
N GLY A 626 -66.36 1.63 27.80
CA GLY A 626 -65.33 1.50 28.84
C GLY A 626 -63.89 1.39 28.35
N SER A 627 -63.65 1.37 27.03
CA SER A 627 -62.30 1.25 26.43
C SER A 627 -61.69 2.58 25.97
N TRP A 628 -60.39 2.55 25.67
CA TRP A 628 -59.62 3.66 25.08
C TRP A 628 -58.98 3.28 23.75
N SER A 629 -58.60 4.29 22.96
CA SER A 629 -58.06 4.16 21.58
C SER A 629 -59.03 3.51 20.59
N THR A 630 -58.69 3.45 19.29
CA THR A 630 -59.49 2.78 18.24
C THR A 630 -58.60 1.93 17.36
N GLY A 631 -59.09 0.76 16.92
CA GLY A 631 -58.36 -0.09 15.99
C GLY A 631 -57.30 -0.93 16.69
N ASP A 632 -56.09 -0.86 16.15
CA ASP A 632 -54.97 -1.78 16.27
C ASP A 632 -54.51 -2.14 17.70
N ASP A 633 -54.54 -1.20 18.65
CA ASP A 633 -54.07 -1.37 20.04
C ASP A 633 -55.16 -1.22 21.11
N GLN A 634 -56.45 -1.32 20.76
CA GLN A 634 -57.55 -0.98 21.68
C GLN A 634 -57.50 -1.76 23.01
N ALA A 635 -57.17 -3.06 22.97
CA ALA A 635 -57.09 -3.87 24.17
C ALA A 635 -55.89 -3.49 25.05
N MET A 636 -54.71 -3.34 24.45
CA MET A 636 -53.48 -2.94 25.16
C MET A 636 -53.60 -1.54 25.78
N ALA A 637 -54.10 -0.57 25.02
CA ALA A 637 -54.33 0.79 25.51
C ALA A 637 -55.32 0.81 26.68
N THR A 638 -56.38 -0.01 26.61
CA THR A 638 -57.36 -0.12 27.69
C THR A 638 -56.77 -0.77 28.94
N ALA A 639 -55.95 -1.82 28.76
CA ALA A 639 -55.25 -2.49 29.85
C ALA A 639 -54.26 -1.54 30.56
N LEU A 640 -53.40 -0.86 29.81
CA LEU A 640 -52.44 0.08 30.38
C LEU A 640 -53.15 1.25 31.07
N ALA A 641 -54.19 1.83 30.46
CA ALA A 641 -54.98 2.89 31.08
C ALA A 641 -55.61 2.46 32.41
N LEU A 642 -56.21 1.26 32.47
CA LEU A 642 -56.71 0.69 33.71
C LEU A 642 -55.59 0.56 34.75
N TRP A 643 -54.44 0.01 34.36
CA TRP A 643 -53.31 -0.18 35.27
C TRP A 643 -52.77 1.16 35.82
N GLY A 644 -52.55 2.14 34.95
CA GLY A 644 -52.11 3.49 35.35
C GLY A 644 -53.10 4.17 36.30
N LEU A 645 -54.41 4.04 36.03
CA LEU A 645 -55.45 4.55 36.93
C LEU A 645 -55.45 3.83 38.28
N GLU A 646 -55.25 2.50 38.31
CA GLU A 646 -55.14 1.75 39.56
C GLU A 646 -53.92 2.14 40.38
N SER A 647 -52.79 2.38 39.72
CA SER A 647 -51.55 2.77 40.38
C SER A 647 -51.57 4.19 40.94
N PHE A 648 -51.93 5.22 40.14
CA PHE A 648 -51.71 6.61 40.55
C PHE A 648 -52.72 7.64 40.03
N ALA A 649 -54.00 7.29 39.94
CA ALA A 649 -55.03 8.29 39.64
C ALA A 649 -55.18 9.32 40.77
N LEU A 650 -55.28 10.60 40.41
CA LEU A 650 -55.57 11.69 41.34
C LEU A 650 -56.82 12.45 40.92
N SER A 651 -57.71 12.73 41.86
CA SER A 651 -58.84 13.63 41.63
C SER A 651 -58.38 15.09 41.43
N SER A 652 -59.20 15.85 40.71
CA SER A 652 -59.01 17.26 40.42
C SER A 652 -60.32 18.03 40.56
N ASP A 653 -60.31 19.34 40.35
CA ASP A 653 -61.54 20.15 40.40
C ASP A 653 -62.59 19.71 39.37
N ASP A 654 -62.14 19.09 38.26
CA ASP A 654 -62.99 18.65 37.14
C ASP A 654 -63.28 17.13 37.17
N VAL A 655 -62.54 16.35 37.97
CA VAL A 655 -62.64 14.88 38.04
C VAL A 655 -62.73 14.39 39.48
N THR A 656 -63.86 13.76 39.80
CA THR A 656 -64.14 13.22 41.13
C THR A 656 -63.63 11.78 41.32
N ASP A 657 -63.40 11.37 42.56
CA ASP A 657 -63.03 9.99 42.90
C ASP A 657 -64.06 8.95 42.41
N GLN A 658 -65.34 9.33 42.34
CA GLN A 658 -66.39 8.46 41.81
C GLN A 658 -66.24 8.24 40.30
N GLN A 659 -65.93 9.29 39.54
CA GLN A 659 -65.68 9.14 38.09
C GLN A 659 -64.46 8.25 37.83
N ILE A 660 -63.42 8.39 38.65
CA ILE A 660 -62.23 7.52 38.60
C ILE A 660 -62.62 6.06 38.85
N ALA A 661 -63.39 5.80 39.92
CA ALA A 661 -63.84 4.45 40.25
C ALA A 661 -64.75 3.85 39.16
N ASP A 662 -65.66 4.65 38.59
CA ASP A 662 -66.54 4.21 37.51
C ASP A 662 -65.75 3.87 36.24
N ALA A 663 -64.75 4.67 35.88
CA ALA A 663 -63.91 4.43 34.72
C ALA A 663 -63.06 3.15 34.86
N LYS A 664 -62.47 2.93 36.04
CA LYS A 664 -61.75 1.69 36.38
C LYS A 664 -62.64 0.45 36.23
N ALA A 665 -63.84 0.51 36.81
CA ALA A 665 -64.79 -0.59 36.75
C ALA A 665 -65.23 -0.90 35.31
N ALA A 666 -65.52 0.13 34.51
CA ALA A 666 -65.91 -0.04 33.10
C ALA A 666 -64.79 -0.63 32.25
N ALA A 667 -63.53 -0.23 32.47
CA ALA A 667 -62.38 -0.77 31.76
C ALA A 667 -62.11 -2.24 32.12
N ALA A 668 -62.22 -2.60 33.40
CA ALA A 668 -62.07 -3.98 33.85
C ALA A 668 -63.17 -4.89 33.28
N GLU A 669 -64.43 -4.43 33.29
CA GLU A 669 -65.55 -5.15 32.68
C GLU A 669 -65.33 -5.36 31.17
N TRP A 670 -64.88 -4.32 30.46
CA TRP A 670 -64.60 -4.41 29.03
C TRP A 670 -63.50 -5.45 28.72
N LEU A 671 -62.39 -5.46 29.48
CA LEU A 671 -61.31 -6.43 29.28
C LEU A 671 -61.78 -7.87 29.48
N ILE A 672 -62.63 -8.12 30.49
CA ILE A 672 -63.20 -9.45 30.76
C ILE A 672 -64.12 -9.90 29.62
N GLU A 673 -64.94 -9.01 29.08
CA GLU A 673 -65.90 -9.35 28.01
C GLU A 673 -65.26 -9.53 26.62
N ASN A 674 -64.07 -8.96 26.40
CA ASN A 674 -63.39 -8.94 25.08
C ASN A 674 -62.18 -9.87 25.00
N GLN A 675 -62.03 -10.83 25.92
CA GLN A 675 -61.05 -11.91 25.78
C GLN A 675 -61.50 -12.92 24.70
N ASN A 676 -60.57 -13.33 23.84
CA ASN A 676 -60.82 -14.37 22.83
C ASN A 676 -61.01 -15.75 23.48
N ALA A 677 -61.62 -16.68 22.72
CA ALA A 677 -61.90 -18.04 23.22
C ALA A 677 -60.64 -18.86 23.53
N ASP A 678 -59.49 -18.50 22.94
CA ASP A 678 -58.18 -19.10 23.21
C ASP A 678 -57.46 -18.46 24.41
N GLY A 679 -58.00 -17.38 24.98
CA GLY A 679 -57.43 -16.65 26.12
C GLY A 679 -56.66 -15.38 25.76
N SER A 680 -56.40 -15.12 24.48
CA SER A 680 -55.69 -13.90 24.02
C SER A 680 -56.56 -12.65 24.03
N TRP A 681 -55.93 -11.47 23.95
CA TRP A 681 -56.61 -10.22 23.60
C TRP A 681 -56.29 -9.80 22.16
N PRO A 682 -57.29 -9.36 21.38
CA PRO A 682 -57.10 -9.05 19.98
C PRO A 682 -56.27 -7.79 19.77
N VAL A 683 -55.46 -7.82 18.72
CA VAL A 683 -54.77 -6.67 18.12
C VAL A 683 -55.19 -6.57 16.66
N SER A 684 -55.21 -5.37 16.09
CA SER A 684 -55.30 -5.19 14.63
C SER A 684 -53.96 -4.65 14.12
N GLY A 685 -53.53 -5.04 12.92
CA GLY A 685 -52.29 -4.54 12.31
C GLY A 685 -50.98 -5.20 12.77
N TYR A 686 -50.02 -5.19 11.84
CA TYR A 686 -48.67 -5.76 11.92
C TYR A 686 -47.69 -4.74 12.51
N TYR A 687 -46.81 -5.16 13.42
CA TYR A 687 -45.62 -4.40 13.81
C TYR A 687 -44.37 -5.18 13.46
N GLY A 688 -43.43 -4.52 12.78
CA GLY A 688 -42.09 -5.02 12.52
C GLY A 688 -42.06 -6.21 11.59
N TRP A 689 -42.41 -7.40 12.07
CA TRP A 689 -42.18 -8.66 11.34
C TRP A 689 -43.03 -9.83 11.87
N TYR A 690 -43.86 -9.65 12.91
CA TYR A 690 -44.46 -10.80 13.63
C TYR A 690 -45.75 -10.51 14.43
N ASP A 691 -46.90 -11.02 13.97
CA ASP A 691 -48.23 -10.78 14.57
C ASP A 691 -48.39 -11.33 16.01
N ASN A 692 -47.71 -12.43 16.34
CA ASN A 692 -47.89 -13.09 17.65
C ASN A 692 -47.25 -12.31 18.81
N GLY A 693 -46.19 -11.54 18.53
CA GLY A 693 -45.51 -10.72 19.53
C GLY A 693 -46.42 -9.61 20.08
N ARG A 694 -47.14 -8.91 19.21
CA ARG A 694 -48.05 -7.83 19.63
C ARG A 694 -49.26 -8.37 20.38
N MET A 695 -49.78 -9.52 19.96
CA MET A 695 -50.85 -10.22 20.69
C MET A 695 -50.37 -10.68 22.08
N THR A 696 -49.11 -11.10 22.20
CA THR A 696 -48.48 -11.39 23.49
C THR A 696 -48.41 -10.15 24.36
N GLU A 697 -47.91 -9.03 23.84
CA GLU A 697 -47.81 -7.79 24.61
C GLU A 697 -49.18 -7.35 25.15
N SER A 698 -50.20 -7.32 24.28
CA SER A 698 -51.57 -6.97 24.67
C SER A 698 -52.13 -7.92 25.72
N THR A 699 -51.89 -9.23 25.58
CA THR A 699 -52.37 -10.24 26.52
C THR A 699 -51.66 -10.13 27.87
N GLY A 700 -50.35 -9.90 27.88
CA GLY A 700 -49.55 -9.69 29.09
C GLY A 700 -50.03 -8.49 29.89
N TYR A 701 -50.21 -7.33 29.24
CA TYR A 701 -50.72 -6.13 29.92
C TYR A 701 -52.17 -6.28 30.39
N ALA A 702 -53.05 -6.94 29.63
CA ALA A 702 -54.42 -7.19 30.05
C ALA A 702 -54.47 -8.04 31.34
N VAL A 703 -53.64 -9.10 31.41
CA VAL A 703 -53.51 -9.95 32.60
C VAL A 703 -53.00 -9.15 33.81
N LEU A 704 -51.92 -8.36 33.63
CA LEU A 704 -51.34 -7.55 34.70
C LEU A 704 -52.32 -6.46 35.21
N ALA A 705 -53.01 -5.78 34.29
CA ALA A 705 -53.99 -4.76 34.63
C ALA A 705 -55.19 -5.33 35.40
N LEU A 706 -55.72 -6.49 34.97
CA LEU A 706 -56.79 -7.18 35.69
C LEU A 706 -56.34 -7.63 37.08
N ASN A 707 -55.13 -8.14 37.23
CA ASN A 707 -54.55 -8.50 38.53
C ASN A 707 -54.42 -7.27 39.45
N ALA A 708 -54.05 -6.10 38.91
CA ALA A 708 -53.96 -4.84 39.66
C ALA A 708 -55.30 -4.39 40.27
N THR A 709 -56.44 -4.83 39.73
CA THR A 709 -57.78 -4.59 40.32
C THR A 709 -58.07 -5.46 41.58
N GLY A 710 -57.19 -6.41 41.89
CA GLY A 710 -57.32 -7.36 43.00
C GLY A 710 -57.92 -8.72 42.62
N LEU A 711 -58.22 -8.96 41.34
CA LEU A 711 -58.57 -10.29 40.84
C LEU A 711 -57.39 -11.25 41.03
N GLN A 712 -57.67 -12.46 41.50
CA GLN A 712 -56.64 -13.45 41.83
C GLN A 712 -56.28 -14.33 40.62
N GLU A 713 -55.14 -15.01 40.68
CA GLU A 713 -54.61 -15.91 39.64
C GLU A 713 -55.57 -17.04 39.20
N ASP A 714 -56.49 -17.45 40.08
CA ASP A 714 -57.49 -18.50 39.80
C ASP A 714 -58.75 -17.99 39.08
N ASN A 715 -58.84 -16.68 38.80
CA ASN A 715 -59.89 -16.10 37.99
C ASN A 715 -59.82 -16.66 36.55
N ALA A 716 -60.97 -17.06 36.00
CA ALA A 716 -61.02 -17.72 34.69
C ALA A 716 -60.43 -16.88 33.54
N THR A 717 -60.61 -15.55 33.57
CA THR A 717 -60.06 -14.64 32.56
C THR A 717 -58.54 -14.52 32.68
N ILE A 718 -58.02 -14.34 33.90
CA ILE A 718 -56.57 -14.30 34.17
C ILE A 718 -55.92 -15.64 33.80
N SER A 719 -56.47 -16.75 34.31
CA SER A 719 -56.01 -18.10 33.99
C SER A 719 -56.04 -18.39 32.48
N GLY A 720 -57.06 -17.90 31.75
CA GLY A 720 -57.14 -18.00 30.30
C GLY A 720 -55.98 -17.32 29.58
N GLY A 721 -55.70 -16.06 29.94
CA GLY A 721 -54.58 -15.29 29.36
C GLY A 721 -53.22 -15.87 29.70
N VAL A 722 -53.04 -16.31 30.95
CA VAL A 722 -51.81 -16.98 31.41
C VAL A 722 -51.59 -18.28 30.65
N ASN A 723 -52.61 -19.11 30.45
CA ASN A 723 -52.48 -20.35 29.70
C ASN A 723 -52.11 -20.09 28.25
N TRP A 724 -52.72 -19.09 27.62
CA TRP A 724 -52.38 -18.69 26.26
C TRP A 724 -50.92 -18.22 26.15
N LEU A 725 -50.44 -17.38 27.09
CA LEU A 725 -49.03 -16.98 27.15
C LEU A 725 -48.11 -18.21 27.31
N ILE A 726 -48.49 -19.21 28.10
CA ILE A 726 -47.68 -20.44 28.22
C ILE A 726 -47.58 -21.18 26.88
N GLU A 727 -48.64 -21.18 26.08
CA GLU A 727 -48.71 -21.85 24.77
C GLU A 727 -47.96 -21.11 23.65
N GLN A 728 -47.85 -19.77 23.71
CA GLN A 728 -47.17 -18.97 22.69
C GLN A 728 -45.64 -18.98 22.75
N TYR A 729 -45.04 -19.90 23.50
CA TYR A 729 -43.59 -19.97 23.58
C TYR A 729 -43.01 -20.49 22.28
N GLU A 730 -42.35 -19.62 21.54
CA GLU A 730 -41.90 -19.91 20.18
C GLU A 730 -40.54 -20.60 20.13
N ASN A 731 -40.19 -21.06 18.92
CA ASN A 731 -38.82 -21.37 18.53
C ASN A 731 -37.90 -20.18 18.93
N GLY A 732 -36.72 -20.46 19.47
CA GLY A 732 -35.82 -19.47 20.08
C GLY A 732 -36.13 -19.12 21.54
N GLY A 733 -37.29 -19.51 22.06
CA GLY A 733 -37.62 -19.38 23.48
C GLY A 733 -38.08 -18.00 23.93
N GLY A 734 -38.67 -17.18 23.05
CA GLY A 734 -39.27 -15.87 23.36
C GLY A 734 -40.79 -15.83 23.15
N TRP A 735 -41.34 -14.61 23.13
CA TRP A 735 -42.73 -14.32 22.78
C TRP A 735 -42.81 -13.22 21.70
N GLY A 736 -42.29 -13.52 20.51
CA GLY A 736 -42.12 -12.54 19.43
C GLY A 736 -40.90 -11.64 19.61
N TYR A 737 -41.04 -10.50 20.29
CA TYR A 737 -39.95 -9.51 20.45
C TYR A 737 -39.58 -9.29 21.93
N THR A 738 -38.44 -8.66 22.19
CA THR A 738 -37.90 -8.47 23.54
C THR A 738 -38.91 -7.84 24.51
N TRP A 739 -39.67 -6.88 24.02
CA TRP A 739 -40.69 -6.19 24.81
C TRP A 739 -41.91 -7.04 25.15
N ALA A 740 -42.46 -7.77 24.18
CA ALA A 740 -43.51 -8.74 24.42
C ALA A 740 -43.05 -9.85 25.39
N THR A 741 -41.79 -10.25 25.26
CA THR A 741 -41.17 -11.24 26.16
C THR A 741 -41.08 -10.74 27.59
N GLN A 742 -40.66 -9.48 27.82
CA GLN A 742 -40.56 -8.98 29.20
C GLN A 742 -41.92 -8.91 29.89
N VAL A 743 -42.99 -8.45 29.20
CA VAL A 743 -44.32 -8.35 29.81
C VAL A 743 -44.96 -9.72 30.01
N ALA A 744 -44.73 -10.67 29.08
CA ALA A 744 -45.17 -12.04 29.24
C ALA A 744 -44.56 -12.67 30.51
N VAL A 745 -43.25 -12.50 30.71
CA VAL A 745 -42.57 -13.02 31.90
C VAL A 745 -43.07 -12.33 33.18
N ASP A 746 -43.31 -11.01 33.17
CA ASP A 746 -43.87 -10.30 34.35
C ASP A 746 -45.30 -10.78 34.67
N ALA A 747 -46.15 -10.97 33.65
CA ALA A 747 -47.48 -11.56 33.82
C ALA A 747 -47.40 -12.98 34.40
N LEU A 748 -46.44 -13.79 33.95
CA LEU A 748 -46.21 -15.13 34.50
C LEU A 748 -45.61 -15.12 35.93
N ILE A 749 -44.88 -14.08 36.32
CA ILE A 749 -44.42 -13.92 37.70
C ILE A 749 -45.61 -13.63 38.62
N GLN A 750 -46.47 -12.70 38.20
CA GLN A 750 -47.51 -12.16 39.07
C GLN A 750 -48.82 -12.97 39.07
N CYS A 751 -49.15 -13.64 37.96
CA CYS A 751 -50.49 -14.20 37.74
C CYS A 751 -50.50 -15.71 37.45
N GLN A 752 -49.33 -16.37 37.39
CA GLN A 752 -49.27 -17.79 37.08
C GLN A 752 -49.60 -18.66 38.29
N PRO A 753 -50.66 -19.49 38.25
CA PRO A 753 -51.05 -20.31 39.38
C PRO A 753 -49.99 -21.36 39.73
N ASN A 754 -49.79 -21.58 41.04
CA ASN A 754 -48.74 -22.47 41.57
C ASN A 754 -49.12 -23.98 41.54
N VAL A 755 -49.78 -24.43 40.47
CA VAL A 755 -50.32 -25.80 40.33
C VAL A 755 -49.43 -26.64 39.42
N VAL A 756 -49.08 -27.85 39.88
CA VAL A 756 -48.24 -28.82 39.16
C VAL A 756 -49.12 -29.72 38.28
N THR A 757 -48.79 -29.80 36.99
CA THR A 757 -49.34 -30.81 36.07
C THR A 757 -48.67 -32.17 36.30
N THR A 758 -49.44 -33.22 36.58
CA THR A 758 -48.89 -34.58 36.67
C THR A 758 -49.20 -35.37 35.41
N GLY A 759 -48.22 -36.09 34.84
CA GLY A 759 -48.43 -37.00 33.73
C GLY A 759 -47.16 -37.71 33.24
N THR A 760 -47.34 -38.71 32.39
CA THR A 760 -46.27 -39.44 31.69
C THR A 760 -46.27 -39.03 30.23
N VAL A 761 -45.08 -38.74 29.66
CA VAL A 761 -44.90 -38.34 28.26
C VAL A 761 -43.90 -39.25 27.56
N ASP A 762 -44.33 -39.86 26.45
CA ASP A 762 -43.45 -40.56 25.51
C ASP A 762 -42.98 -39.57 24.44
N VAL A 763 -41.66 -39.47 24.25
CA VAL A 763 -41.04 -38.60 23.24
C VAL A 763 -40.32 -39.45 22.20
N ALA A 764 -40.67 -39.25 20.94
CA ALA A 764 -40.02 -39.88 19.79
C ALA A 764 -39.46 -38.81 18.85
N ILE A 765 -38.32 -39.10 18.20
CA ILE A 765 -37.75 -38.28 17.12
C ILE A 765 -37.68 -39.14 15.86
N ASP A 766 -38.17 -38.61 14.74
CA ASP A 766 -38.30 -39.32 13.44
C ASP A 766 -39.00 -40.69 13.57
N GLY A 767 -39.96 -40.79 14.50
CA GLY A 767 -40.70 -42.02 14.81
C GLY A 767 -39.96 -43.03 15.70
N GLU A 768 -38.71 -42.76 16.11
CA GLU A 768 -37.96 -43.58 17.04
C GLU A 768 -38.14 -43.08 18.48
N LEU A 769 -38.58 -43.97 19.39
CA LEU A 769 -38.81 -43.63 20.79
C LEU A 769 -37.47 -43.33 21.50
N ILE A 770 -37.28 -42.08 21.91
CA ILE A 770 -36.12 -41.66 22.70
C ILE A 770 -36.29 -42.06 24.16
N GLY A 771 -37.49 -41.86 24.71
CA GLY A 771 -37.78 -42.24 26.08
C GLY A 771 -39.18 -41.91 26.57
N THR A 772 -39.49 -42.43 27.75
CA THR A 772 -40.72 -42.18 28.52
C THR A 772 -40.35 -41.40 29.78
N PHE A 773 -40.93 -40.22 29.95
CA PHE A 773 -40.59 -39.29 31.02
C PHE A 773 -41.81 -39.01 31.90
N ASN A 774 -41.62 -39.02 33.21
CA ASN A 774 -42.67 -38.69 34.18
C ASN A 774 -42.42 -37.29 34.73
N VAL A 775 -43.46 -36.46 34.76
CA VAL A 775 -43.43 -35.16 35.44
C VAL A 775 -44.55 -35.09 36.48
N ASP A 776 -44.21 -34.60 37.66
CA ASP A 776 -45.11 -34.48 38.81
C ASP A 776 -44.60 -33.41 39.80
N ALA A 777 -45.20 -33.31 40.99
CA ALA A 777 -44.85 -32.26 41.95
C ALA A 777 -43.46 -32.46 42.58
N THR A 778 -42.92 -33.68 42.51
CA THR A 778 -41.58 -34.01 42.99
C THR A 778 -40.51 -33.95 41.89
N ASN A 779 -40.90 -34.20 40.64
CA ASN A 779 -40.06 -34.09 39.45
C ASN A 779 -40.77 -33.22 38.41
N PRO A 780 -40.89 -31.91 38.66
CA PRO A 780 -41.64 -31.03 37.76
C PRO A 780 -40.90 -30.78 36.44
N ARG A 781 -39.62 -31.17 36.36
CA ARG A 781 -38.78 -31.08 35.16
C ARG A 781 -37.93 -32.33 35.00
N VAL A 782 -37.80 -32.81 33.78
CA VAL A 782 -36.85 -33.84 33.37
C VAL A 782 -36.04 -33.34 32.18
N THR A 783 -34.72 -33.32 32.31
CA THR A 783 -33.80 -33.03 31.19
C THR A 783 -33.12 -34.33 30.78
N HIS A 784 -33.13 -34.63 29.48
CA HIS A 784 -32.51 -35.82 28.90
C HIS A 784 -31.58 -35.41 27.76
N THR A 785 -30.27 -35.48 27.98
CA THR A 785 -29.28 -35.36 26.91
C THR A 785 -29.23 -36.67 26.14
N LEU A 786 -29.30 -36.59 24.81
CA LEU A 786 -29.15 -37.78 23.95
C LEU A 786 -27.78 -38.42 24.20
N THR A 787 -27.76 -39.75 24.27
CA THR A 787 -26.53 -40.54 24.31
C THR A 787 -25.79 -40.48 22.98
N SER A 788 -24.51 -40.85 22.94
CA SER A 788 -23.74 -40.90 21.68
C SER A 788 -24.43 -41.77 20.62
N ASP A 789 -24.97 -42.93 20.98
CA ASP A 789 -25.69 -43.81 20.04
C ASP A 789 -26.97 -43.14 19.49
N GLN A 790 -27.73 -42.43 20.34
CA GLN A 790 -28.92 -41.70 19.89
C GLN A 790 -28.56 -40.48 19.04
N MET A 791 -27.45 -39.82 19.36
CA MET A 791 -26.93 -38.70 18.58
C MET A 791 -26.44 -39.16 17.20
N ASP A 792 -25.76 -40.31 17.12
CA ASP A 792 -25.34 -40.92 15.85
C ASP A 792 -26.55 -41.28 14.97
N VAL A 793 -27.63 -41.80 15.58
CA VAL A 793 -28.89 -42.06 14.87
C VAL A 793 -29.54 -40.75 14.40
N LEU A 794 -29.60 -39.73 15.25
CA LEU A 794 -30.13 -38.41 14.90
C LEU A 794 -29.35 -37.80 13.73
N MET A 795 -28.01 -37.78 13.80
CA MET A 795 -27.14 -37.26 12.73
C MET A 795 -27.10 -38.15 11.48
N ALA A 796 -27.60 -39.39 11.53
CA ALA A 796 -27.78 -40.22 10.34
C ALA A 796 -29.19 -40.09 9.72
N GLY A 797 -30.15 -39.57 10.49
CA GLY A 797 -31.57 -39.46 10.14
C GLY A 797 -31.96 -38.11 9.55
N GLY A 798 -33.22 -37.71 9.75
CA GLY A 798 -33.77 -36.46 9.26
C GLY A 798 -34.12 -36.41 7.77
N THR A 799 -35.09 -35.58 7.44
CA THR A 799 -35.47 -35.29 6.05
C THR A 799 -34.65 -34.11 5.54
N LEU A 800 -34.04 -34.24 4.36
CA LEU A 800 -33.33 -33.13 3.71
C LEU A 800 -34.30 -31.94 3.56
N LYS A 801 -33.99 -30.82 4.19
CA LYS A 801 -34.79 -29.59 4.10
C LYS A 801 -34.29 -28.75 2.92
N HIS A 802 -33.00 -28.45 2.89
CA HIS A 802 -32.33 -27.81 1.77
C HIS A 802 -30.82 -28.15 1.77
N ASP A 803 -30.16 -27.81 0.67
CA ASP A 803 -28.73 -27.96 0.43
C ASP A 803 -28.17 -26.55 0.24
N ILE A 804 -27.31 -26.13 1.17
CA ILE A 804 -26.84 -24.75 1.30
C ILE A 804 -26.18 -24.28 0.01
N PHE A 805 -25.38 -25.13 -0.64
CA PHE A 805 -24.64 -24.79 -1.86
C PHE A 805 -25.18 -25.49 -3.13
N GLY A 806 -26.15 -26.38 -2.98
CA GLY A 806 -26.67 -27.21 -4.08
C GLY A 806 -25.66 -28.26 -4.58
N ASP A 807 -24.61 -28.54 -3.82
CA ASP A 807 -23.52 -29.46 -4.16
C ASP A 807 -23.54 -30.78 -3.36
N GLY A 808 -24.46 -30.88 -2.39
CA GLY A 808 -24.69 -32.03 -1.53
C GLY A 808 -23.71 -32.15 -0.36
N PHE A 809 -22.78 -31.20 -0.18
CA PHE A 809 -21.77 -31.25 0.86
C PHE A 809 -22.26 -30.66 2.19
N SER A 810 -23.08 -29.61 2.12
CA SER A 810 -23.55 -28.86 3.29
C SER A 810 -25.07 -28.83 3.31
N THR A 811 -25.66 -29.66 4.16
CA THR A 811 -27.11 -29.89 4.12
C THR A 811 -27.77 -29.64 5.47
N VAL A 812 -28.93 -29.02 5.43
CA VAL A 812 -29.80 -28.87 6.60
C VAL A 812 -30.84 -29.99 6.56
N ARG A 813 -30.95 -30.72 7.66
CA ARG A 813 -31.91 -31.81 7.83
C ARG A 813 -32.89 -31.49 8.94
N SER A 814 -34.16 -31.66 8.64
CA SER A 814 -35.25 -31.45 9.59
C SER A 814 -35.66 -32.76 10.24
N HIS A 815 -35.88 -32.72 11.55
CA HIS A 815 -36.32 -33.83 12.38
C HIS A 815 -37.68 -33.52 12.99
N GLU A 816 -38.55 -34.52 13.02
CA GLU A 816 -39.87 -34.42 13.64
C GLU A 816 -39.83 -35.03 15.04
N LEU A 817 -40.19 -34.25 16.06
CA LEU A 817 -40.38 -34.74 17.42
C LEU A 817 -41.88 -34.83 17.73
N THR A 818 -42.31 -36.01 18.17
CA THR A 818 -43.68 -36.26 18.61
C THR A 818 -43.71 -36.57 20.11
N ALA A 819 -44.55 -35.87 20.85
CA ALA A 819 -44.80 -36.08 22.27
C ALA A 819 -46.24 -36.55 22.50
N THR A 820 -46.41 -37.68 23.19
CA THR A 820 -47.75 -38.20 23.55
C THR A 820 -47.85 -38.43 25.05
N THR A 821 -49.02 -38.14 25.63
CA THR A 821 -49.21 -38.27 27.09
C THR A 821 -50.31 -39.27 27.46
N ALA A 822 -50.09 -39.99 28.55
CA ALA A 822 -51.10 -40.81 29.22
C ALA A 822 -51.43 -40.21 30.59
N GLY A 823 -52.63 -39.66 30.74
CA GLY A 823 -53.16 -39.23 32.04
C GLY A 823 -52.65 -37.88 32.56
N ALA A 824 -52.23 -36.96 31.68
CA ALA A 824 -51.88 -35.59 32.09
C ALA A 824 -53.06 -34.85 32.74
N SER A 825 -52.81 -34.20 33.87
CA SER A 825 -53.81 -33.37 34.57
C SER A 825 -53.95 -31.95 34.00
N GLY A 826 -53.20 -31.62 32.93
CA GLY A 826 -53.02 -30.29 32.35
C GLY A 826 -51.94 -30.32 31.27
N PRO A 827 -51.49 -29.16 30.74
CA PRO A 827 -50.42 -29.10 29.75
C PRO A 827 -49.07 -29.55 30.32
N ILE A 828 -48.35 -30.37 29.54
CA ILE A 828 -46.94 -30.69 29.75
C ILE A 828 -46.17 -30.13 28.55
N LEU A 829 -45.10 -29.38 28.80
CA LEU A 829 -44.25 -28.82 27.76
C LEU A 829 -43.12 -29.80 27.44
N VAL A 830 -42.81 -29.93 26.15
CA VAL A 830 -41.67 -30.71 25.66
C VAL A 830 -40.87 -29.81 24.72
N SER A 831 -39.59 -29.64 25.01
CA SER A 831 -38.67 -28.90 24.14
C SER A 831 -37.46 -29.71 23.75
N VAL A 832 -36.85 -29.30 22.64
CA VAL A 832 -35.56 -29.76 22.14
C VAL A 832 -34.60 -28.57 22.11
N ASP A 833 -33.37 -28.81 22.54
CA ASP A 833 -32.25 -27.87 22.46
C ASP A 833 -31.09 -28.60 21.77
N HIS A 834 -30.87 -28.28 20.50
CA HIS A 834 -29.78 -28.81 19.69
C HIS A 834 -28.73 -27.73 19.45
N SER A 835 -27.45 -28.09 19.56
CA SER A 835 -26.33 -27.23 19.17
C SER A 835 -25.19 -28.05 18.57
N GLN A 836 -24.45 -27.42 17.68
CA GLN A 836 -23.29 -28.00 17.01
C GLN A 836 -22.35 -26.89 16.51
N TYR A 837 -21.09 -27.24 16.25
CA TYR A 837 -20.13 -26.35 15.60
C TYR A 837 -19.89 -26.80 14.17
N ALA A 838 -19.71 -25.85 13.27
CA ALA A 838 -19.40 -26.14 11.88
C ALA A 838 -18.46 -25.08 11.28
N PRO A 839 -17.52 -25.47 10.39
CA PRO A 839 -16.63 -24.52 9.74
C PRO A 839 -17.39 -23.55 8.85
N ILE A 840 -17.02 -22.27 8.90
CA ILE A 840 -17.73 -21.21 8.15
C ILE A 840 -17.69 -21.47 6.63
N ASN A 841 -16.56 -21.92 6.10
CA ASN A 841 -16.41 -22.24 4.68
C ASN A 841 -17.24 -23.45 4.22
N GLU A 842 -17.83 -24.20 5.15
CA GLU A 842 -18.77 -25.29 4.87
C GLU A 842 -20.23 -24.86 5.09
N ILE A 843 -20.49 -23.59 5.40
CA ILE A 843 -21.84 -23.05 5.64
C ILE A 843 -22.10 -21.83 4.76
N ASP A 844 -21.06 -21.05 4.44
CA ASP A 844 -21.11 -20.02 3.41
C ASP A 844 -19.76 -19.90 2.67
N ASN A 845 -19.77 -20.16 1.35
CA ASN A 845 -18.58 -20.10 0.50
C ASN A 845 -18.27 -18.68 0.00
N THR A 846 -19.20 -17.73 0.15
CA THR A 846 -18.99 -16.29 -0.10
C THR A 846 -18.26 -15.66 1.09
N MET A 847 -18.52 -16.16 2.31
CA MET A 847 -17.81 -15.80 3.53
C MET A 847 -16.40 -16.40 3.61
N GLN A 848 -16.07 -17.42 2.79
CA GLN A 848 -14.74 -18.05 2.76
C GLN A 848 -13.62 -17.03 2.46
N TRP A 849 -13.92 -15.96 1.73
CA TRP A 849 -13.00 -14.89 1.38
C TRP A 849 -13.26 -13.59 2.14
N ASN A 850 -14.14 -13.60 3.16
CA ASN A 850 -14.41 -12.46 4.02
C ASN A 850 -13.24 -12.25 5.01
N PRO A 851 -12.48 -11.15 4.89
CA PRO A 851 -11.29 -10.88 5.69
C PRO A 851 -11.60 -10.71 7.17
N VAL A 852 -12.79 -10.27 7.60
CA VAL A 852 -13.18 -10.19 9.02
C VAL A 852 -13.30 -11.56 9.66
N ILE A 853 -13.83 -12.54 8.94
CA ILE A 853 -13.88 -13.93 9.41
C ILE A 853 -12.50 -14.58 9.39
N GLN A 854 -11.65 -14.18 8.45
CA GLN A 854 -10.24 -14.54 8.45
C GLN A 854 -9.43 -13.76 9.51
N SER A 855 -9.87 -12.57 9.93
CA SER A 855 -9.15 -11.65 10.86
C SER A 855 -9.44 -11.89 12.33
N PHE A 856 -10.56 -12.54 12.68
CA PHE A 856 -10.68 -13.22 13.97
C PHE A 856 -9.64 -14.34 14.15
N GLY A 857 -8.91 -14.69 13.08
CA GLY A 857 -7.74 -15.56 13.09
C GLY A 857 -6.43 -14.92 13.53
N TYR A 858 -6.41 -13.61 13.86
CA TYR A 858 -5.21 -12.88 14.26
C TYR A 858 -5.19 -12.41 15.72
N GLU A 859 -6.31 -12.45 16.46
CA GLU A 859 -6.36 -11.91 17.83
C GLU A 859 -7.18 -12.73 18.85
N GLU A 860 -6.43 -13.27 19.83
CA GLU A 860 -6.72 -13.52 21.26
C GLU A 860 -7.43 -14.79 21.76
N GLU A 861 -7.09 -15.07 23.03
CA GLU A 861 -6.93 -16.41 23.60
C GLU A 861 -8.16 -16.99 24.31
N GLU A 862 -9.22 -16.18 24.54
CA GLU A 862 -10.36 -16.55 25.39
C GLU A 862 -11.76 -16.27 24.80
N ALA A 863 -11.89 -15.76 23.57
CA ALA A 863 -13.20 -15.60 22.94
C ALA A 863 -13.80 -16.96 22.55
N GLY A 864 -15.00 -17.27 23.07
CA GLY A 864 -15.80 -18.37 22.56
C GLY A 864 -16.09 -18.19 21.06
N PRO A 865 -16.31 -19.27 20.29
CA PRO A 865 -16.49 -19.17 18.84
C PRO A 865 -17.71 -18.31 18.49
N LEU A 866 -17.61 -17.56 17.39
CA LEU A 866 -18.67 -16.78 16.74
C LEU A 866 -20.06 -17.46 16.85
N GLN A 867 -21.03 -16.81 17.49
CA GLN A 867 -22.45 -17.11 17.36
C GLN A 867 -23.05 -16.20 16.28
N VAL A 868 -23.18 -16.71 15.05
CA VAL A 868 -23.75 -15.95 13.92
C VAL A 868 -25.27 -16.12 13.84
N SER A 869 -25.82 -17.24 14.33
CA SER A 869 -27.27 -17.44 14.43
C SER A 869 -27.60 -18.44 15.55
N THR A 870 -28.67 -18.17 16.28
CA THR A 870 -29.28 -19.11 17.23
C THR A 870 -30.19 -20.14 16.54
N ASP A 871 -30.40 -20.04 15.22
CA ASP A 871 -31.29 -20.93 14.46
C ASP A 871 -30.65 -21.45 13.15
N ILE A 872 -30.45 -22.77 13.06
CA ILE A 872 -30.05 -23.50 11.84
C ILE A 872 -31.08 -23.28 10.71
N GLU A 873 -32.33 -22.95 11.04
CA GLU A 873 -33.38 -22.65 10.06
C GLU A 873 -33.12 -21.40 9.24
N THR A 874 -32.40 -20.41 9.78
CA THR A 874 -32.15 -19.11 9.14
C THR A 874 -30.84 -19.06 8.34
N LEU A 875 -30.10 -20.17 8.26
CA LEU A 875 -29.01 -20.33 7.30
C LEU A 875 -29.65 -20.36 5.90
N SER A 876 -29.76 -19.19 5.26
CA SER A 876 -30.54 -19.02 4.04
C SER A 876 -29.94 -19.78 2.86
N ASP A 877 -30.82 -20.18 1.94
CA ASP A 877 -30.45 -20.63 0.60
C ASP A 877 -29.56 -19.55 -0.04
N VAL A 878 -28.43 -19.94 -0.65
CA VAL A 878 -27.61 -19.03 -1.45
C VAL A 878 -28.45 -18.53 -2.63
N GLY A 879 -29.16 -17.41 -2.46
CA GLY A 879 -30.01 -16.84 -3.50
C GLY A 879 -31.16 -15.91 -3.13
N GLU A 880 -31.17 -15.19 -1.99
CA GLU A 880 -32.06 -14.02 -1.86
C GLU A 880 -31.38 -12.74 -2.38
N GLU A 881 -32.17 -11.92 -3.08
CA GLU A 881 -31.72 -10.74 -3.82
C GLU A 881 -30.96 -9.75 -2.92
N THR A 882 -29.85 -9.21 -3.39
CA THR A 882 -29.13 -8.12 -2.74
C THR A 882 -30.06 -6.91 -2.58
N HIS A 883 -30.62 -6.69 -1.39
CA HIS A 883 -31.50 -5.55 -1.10
C HIS A 883 -30.76 -4.19 -1.08
N TYR A 884 -29.43 -4.23 -0.97
CA TYR A 884 -28.59 -3.05 -0.81
C TYR A 884 -27.54 -2.95 -1.92
N THR A 885 -27.43 -1.79 -2.54
CA THR A 885 -26.25 -1.40 -3.34
C THR A 885 -25.34 -0.57 -2.47
N VAL A 886 -24.13 -1.06 -2.21
CA VAL A 886 -23.16 -0.42 -1.31
C VAL A 886 -21.87 -0.09 -2.05
N SER A 887 -21.30 1.07 -1.77
CA SER A 887 -19.94 1.42 -2.22
C SER A 887 -19.18 2.11 -1.10
N LEU A 888 -17.96 1.67 -0.82
CA LEU A 888 -17.06 2.30 0.14
C LEU A 888 -15.84 2.85 -0.60
N THR A 889 -15.45 4.07 -0.30
CA THR A 889 -14.30 4.76 -0.92
C THR A 889 -13.51 5.53 0.13
N SER A 890 -12.24 5.83 -0.17
CA SER A 890 -11.37 6.57 0.74
C SER A 890 -10.51 7.60 0.01
N THR A 891 -9.96 8.57 0.76
CA THR A 891 -8.75 9.29 0.34
C THR A 891 -7.51 8.38 0.42
N PRO A 892 -6.37 8.72 -0.23
CA PRO A 892 -5.16 7.91 -0.14
C PRO A 892 -4.73 7.68 1.30
N MET A 893 -4.53 6.41 1.66
CA MET A 893 -4.20 6.00 3.02
C MET A 893 -2.69 5.95 3.26
N VAL A 894 -2.26 6.45 4.42
CA VAL A 894 -0.87 6.38 4.89
C VAL A 894 -0.89 5.86 6.33
N ALA A 895 -0.03 4.90 6.64
CA ALA A 895 0.04 4.30 7.98
C ALA A 895 0.32 5.39 9.04
N GLY A 896 -0.51 5.44 10.08
CA GLY A 896 -0.46 6.41 11.16
C GLY A 896 -1.03 7.80 10.84
N GLU A 897 -1.62 8.01 9.66
CA GLU A 897 -2.26 9.27 9.26
C GLU A 897 -3.77 9.07 9.01
N THR A 898 -4.55 10.12 9.21
CA THR A 898 -6.01 10.09 9.03
C THR A 898 -6.38 10.01 7.54
N ALA A 899 -7.30 9.12 7.20
CA ALA A 899 -7.93 9.00 5.89
C ALA A 899 -9.45 9.24 6.00
N ASP A 900 -10.00 9.98 5.03
CA ASP A 900 -11.42 10.25 4.93
C ASP A 900 -12.10 9.07 4.21
N MET A 901 -13.19 8.59 4.78
CA MET A 901 -14.01 7.50 4.28
C MET A 901 -15.36 8.04 3.80
N THR A 902 -15.84 7.51 2.69
CA THR A 902 -17.20 7.76 2.18
C THR A 902 -17.87 6.44 1.85
N LEU A 903 -18.92 6.14 2.60
CA LEU A 903 -19.80 5.00 2.40
C LEU A 903 -21.10 5.48 1.75
N LYS A 904 -21.58 4.75 0.75
CA LYS A 904 -22.88 4.98 0.13
C LYS A 904 -23.72 3.72 0.15
N VAL A 905 -25.00 3.86 0.47
CA VAL A 905 -25.96 2.77 0.53
C VAL A 905 -27.24 3.17 -0.19
N VAL A 906 -27.76 2.29 -1.05
CA VAL A 906 -29.10 2.41 -1.67
C VAL A 906 -29.87 1.15 -1.36
N SER A 907 -31.03 1.29 -0.72
CA SER A 907 -31.94 0.17 -0.42
C SER A 907 -33.03 0.02 -1.49
N ASP A 908 -33.41 -1.21 -1.82
CA ASP A 908 -34.54 -1.52 -2.70
C ASP A 908 -35.91 -1.52 -2.00
N ALA A 909 -35.93 -1.35 -0.68
CA ALA A 909 -37.12 -1.25 0.18
C ALA A 909 -36.95 -0.16 1.26
N ASN A 910 -38.03 0.21 1.93
CA ASN A 910 -37.95 1.07 3.12
C ASN A 910 -37.39 0.25 4.29
N VAL A 911 -36.30 0.72 4.90
CA VAL A 911 -35.67 0.07 6.05
C VAL A 911 -35.75 1.00 7.25
N PHE A 912 -36.30 0.51 8.35
CA PHE A 912 -36.43 1.28 9.58
C PHE A 912 -35.23 1.00 10.50
N SER A 913 -34.59 2.07 10.96
CA SER A 913 -33.42 2.04 11.85
C SER A 913 -32.31 1.06 11.41
N PRO A 914 -31.79 1.12 10.17
CA PRO A 914 -30.69 0.27 9.75
C PRO A 914 -29.41 0.64 10.51
N MET A 915 -28.62 -0.38 10.83
CA MET A 915 -27.35 -0.26 11.52
C MET A 915 -26.23 -0.80 10.64
N ILE A 916 -25.13 -0.05 10.58
CA ILE A 916 -23.93 -0.41 9.84
C ILE A 916 -22.81 -0.66 10.85
N GLU A 917 -22.37 -1.90 11.00
CA GLU A 917 -21.23 -2.27 11.83
C GLU A 917 -19.96 -2.36 10.99
N ILE A 918 -18.89 -1.68 11.43
CA ILE A 918 -17.54 -1.72 10.85
C ILE A 918 -16.57 -2.17 11.94
N PRO A 919 -16.17 -3.45 11.99
CA PRO A 919 -15.19 -3.94 12.96
C PRO A 919 -13.84 -3.22 12.83
N ILE A 920 -13.31 -2.70 13.93
CA ILE A 920 -12.05 -1.95 13.95
C ILE A 920 -10.88 -2.94 13.97
N ALA A 921 -10.22 -3.21 12.81
CA ALA A 921 -8.93 -3.92 12.74
C ALA A 921 -7.99 -3.26 11.74
N GLY A 922 -6.71 -3.18 12.10
CA GLY A 922 -5.69 -2.57 11.25
C GLY A 922 -5.87 -1.05 11.09
N PHE A 923 -6.83 -0.46 11.79
CA PHE A 923 -7.06 0.98 11.88
C PHE A 923 -7.57 1.35 13.27
N SER A 924 -7.45 2.63 13.61
CA SER A 924 -8.07 3.24 14.78
C SER A 924 -9.11 4.27 14.37
N PHE A 925 -10.12 4.47 15.21
CA PHE A 925 -11.17 5.46 15.04
C PHE A 925 -11.16 6.43 16.22
N ASP A 926 -11.31 7.72 15.96
CA ASP A 926 -11.39 8.73 17.02
C ASP A 926 -12.84 8.92 17.47
N ASN A 927 -13.15 8.45 18.68
CA ASN A 927 -14.50 8.52 19.25
C ASN A 927 -15.02 9.95 19.45
N ASP A 928 -14.13 10.96 19.46
CA ASP A 928 -14.54 12.38 19.54
C ASP A 928 -14.89 12.97 18.15
N SER A 929 -14.65 12.23 17.07
CA SER A 929 -14.98 12.65 15.70
C SER A 929 -16.47 12.55 15.42
N THR A 930 -16.97 13.31 14.44
CA THR A 930 -18.37 13.26 14.00
C THR A 930 -18.49 12.49 12.69
N ILE A 931 -19.46 11.58 12.63
CA ILE A 931 -19.89 10.95 11.38
C ILE A 931 -21.01 11.80 10.77
N TYR A 932 -20.95 12.02 9.46
CA TYR A 932 -22.00 12.74 8.75
C TYR A 932 -22.87 11.79 7.95
N GLU A 933 -24.17 11.80 8.22
CA GLU A 933 -25.20 11.14 7.41
C GLU A 933 -25.87 12.19 6.51
N ASN A 934 -25.73 12.04 5.19
CA ASN A 934 -26.24 12.97 4.18
C ASN A 934 -25.88 14.45 4.46
N GLY A 935 -24.67 14.68 4.99
CA GLY A 935 -24.15 15.99 5.34
C GLY A 935 -24.64 16.58 6.67
N ASN A 936 -25.44 15.84 7.45
CA ASN A 936 -25.82 16.22 8.82
C ASN A 936 -25.10 15.31 9.82
N PRO A 937 -24.83 15.75 11.06
CA PRO A 937 -24.30 14.85 12.10
C PRO A 937 -25.20 13.61 12.25
N GLY A 938 -24.63 12.44 12.00
CA GLY A 938 -25.26 11.12 12.17
C GLY A 938 -24.95 10.53 13.54
N ALA A 939 -25.78 9.58 13.97
CA ALA A 939 -25.55 8.83 15.20
C ALA A 939 -24.55 7.70 14.95
N PHE A 940 -23.63 7.50 15.90
CA PHE A 940 -22.71 6.38 15.87
C PHE A 940 -22.25 6.02 17.29
N GLU A 941 -21.88 4.76 17.49
CA GLU A 941 -21.27 4.26 18.72
C GLU A 941 -20.00 3.45 18.38
N VAL A 942 -19.04 3.40 19.31
CA VAL A 942 -17.91 2.46 19.23
C VAL A 942 -18.05 1.47 20.37
N LEU A 943 -18.54 0.28 20.03
CA LEU A 943 -18.92 -0.77 20.97
C LEU A 943 -18.16 -2.05 20.70
N ASN A 944 -18.26 -3.02 21.60
CA ASN A 944 -17.84 -4.38 21.29
C ASN A 944 -18.60 -4.91 20.07
N SER A 945 -17.86 -5.48 19.14
CA SER A 945 -18.37 -6.04 17.89
C SER A 945 -19.41 -7.12 18.16
N THR A 946 -20.43 -7.21 17.31
CA THR A 946 -21.44 -8.26 17.47
C THR A 946 -20.96 -9.64 17.03
N THR A 947 -19.77 -9.69 16.45
CA THR A 947 -19.03 -10.92 16.17
C THR A 947 -18.04 -11.32 17.24
N SER A 948 -17.59 -10.37 18.08
CA SER A 948 -16.56 -10.64 19.07
C SER A 948 -16.59 -9.63 20.22
N SER A 949 -16.67 -10.12 21.44
CA SER A 949 -16.79 -9.29 22.64
C SER A 949 -15.49 -8.61 23.09
N ASP A 950 -14.36 -8.94 22.47
CA ASP A 950 -13.00 -8.45 22.77
C ASP A 950 -12.55 -7.32 21.83
N ARG A 951 -13.27 -7.10 20.72
CA ARG A 951 -12.89 -6.13 19.69
C ARG A 951 -13.95 -5.06 19.53
N LEU A 952 -13.51 -3.83 19.32
CA LEU A 952 -14.42 -2.71 19.05
C LEU A 952 -14.87 -2.70 17.58
N ALA A 953 -16.08 -2.24 17.35
CA ALA A 953 -16.63 -1.94 16.04
C ALA A 953 -17.28 -0.56 16.08
N LEU A 954 -17.16 0.15 14.96
CA LEU A 954 -17.90 1.38 14.71
C LEU A 954 -19.30 1.00 14.24
N PHE A 955 -20.32 1.40 14.98
CA PHE A 955 -21.72 1.25 14.63
C PHE A 955 -22.24 2.59 14.12
N ILE A 956 -22.54 2.71 12.82
CA ILE A 956 -23.22 3.87 12.25
C ILE A 956 -24.72 3.58 12.27
N GLU A 957 -25.47 4.50 12.86
CA GLU A 957 -26.87 4.31 13.20
C GLU A 957 -27.71 5.31 12.43
N SER A 958 -28.54 4.79 11.52
CA SER A 958 -29.43 5.62 10.71
C SER A 958 -30.84 5.61 11.30
N VAL A 959 -31.55 6.72 11.16
CA VAL A 959 -32.98 6.81 11.52
C VAL A 959 -33.87 5.99 10.57
N GLY A 960 -33.41 5.71 9.36
CA GLY A 960 -34.16 4.95 8.35
C GLY A 960 -33.73 5.25 6.92
N TRP A 961 -33.92 4.28 6.03
CA TRP A 961 -33.67 4.40 4.60
C TRP A 961 -34.97 4.34 3.82
N GLU A 962 -35.21 5.34 2.98
CA GLU A 962 -36.31 5.30 2.01
C GLU A 962 -35.89 4.50 0.77
N GLN A 963 -36.83 3.71 0.24
CA GLN A 963 -36.64 2.90 -0.96
C GLN A 963 -36.09 3.76 -2.11
N GLY A 964 -34.95 3.34 -2.67
CA GLY A 964 -34.28 3.95 -3.82
C GLY A 964 -33.54 5.26 -3.53
N MET A 965 -33.50 5.72 -2.28
CA MET A 965 -32.71 6.89 -1.87
C MET A 965 -31.26 6.50 -1.59
N GLU A 966 -30.31 7.30 -2.08
CA GLU A 966 -28.88 7.15 -1.76
C GLU A 966 -28.59 7.81 -0.41
N MET A 967 -28.09 7.01 0.52
CA MET A 967 -27.60 7.41 1.82
C MET A 967 -26.09 7.51 1.76
N THR A 968 -25.52 8.61 2.25
CA THR A 968 -24.07 8.84 2.28
C THR A 968 -23.61 9.01 3.73
N TYR A 969 -22.55 8.29 4.10
CA TYR A 969 -21.89 8.38 5.40
C TYR A 969 -20.43 8.78 5.23
N GLU A 970 -20.02 9.84 5.90
CA GLU A 970 -18.64 10.37 5.86
C GLU A 970 -18.01 10.32 7.25
N PHE A 971 -16.83 9.72 7.36
CA PHE A 971 -16.11 9.53 8.62
C PHE A 971 -14.60 9.40 8.38
N THR A 972 -13.78 9.41 9.44
CA THR A 972 -12.32 9.32 9.34
C THR A 972 -11.77 8.12 10.10
N ILE A 973 -10.77 7.46 9.53
CA ILE A 973 -10.01 6.37 10.18
C ILE A 973 -8.52 6.67 10.13
N THR A 974 -7.74 6.04 11.01
CA THR A 974 -6.27 6.09 10.96
C THR A 974 -5.72 4.66 10.85
N PRO A 975 -5.28 4.22 9.64
CA PRO A 975 -4.65 2.92 9.47
C PRO A 975 -3.42 2.77 10.38
N GLU A 976 -3.23 1.59 10.97
CA GLU A 976 -2.13 1.34 11.91
C GLU A 976 -0.83 0.93 11.22
N ASP A 977 -0.94 0.18 10.11
CA ASP A 977 0.20 -0.33 9.34
C ASP A 977 0.01 -0.14 7.82
N HIS A 978 1.08 -0.33 7.06
CA HIS A 978 1.12 -0.22 5.60
C HIS A 978 0.84 -1.57 4.92
N GLY A 979 0.39 -1.54 3.66
CA GLY A 979 -0.01 -2.73 2.91
C GLY A 979 -1.51 -2.75 2.62
N ALA A 980 -2.14 -3.93 2.64
CA ALA A 980 -3.57 -4.06 2.41
C ALA A 980 -4.34 -3.89 3.73
N LEU A 981 -5.31 -2.97 3.76
CA LEU A 981 -6.29 -2.80 4.83
C LEU A 981 -7.67 -3.23 4.33
N ASP A 982 -8.23 -4.25 4.95
CA ASP A 982 -9.58 -4.74 4.63
C ASP A 982 -10.61 -4.11 5.57
N LEU A 983 -11.67 -3.55 4.99
CA LEU A 983 -12.80 -2.96 5.72
C LEU A 983 -14.06 -3.77 5.42
N ASP A 984 -14.54 -4.46 6.46
CA ASP A 984 -15.76 -5.24 6.42
C ASP A 984 -16.92 -4.47 7.04
N LEU A 985 -18.01 -4.38 6.30
CA LEU A 985 -19.26 -3.75 6.71
C LEU A 985 -20.33 -4.82 6.89
N ARG A 986 -21.12 -4.67 7.96
CA ARG A 986 -22.32 -5.47 8.21
C ARG A 986 -23.50 -4.54 8.32
N ILE A 987 -24.49 -4.72 7.46
CA ILE A 987 -25.71 -3.92 7.43
C ILE A 987 -26.85 -4.80 7.91
N ARG A 988 -27.61 -4.35 8.90
CA ARG A 988 -28.82 -5.04 9.35
C ARG A 988 -29.90 -4.07 9.86
N PRO A 989 -31.19 -4.41 9.76
CA PRO A 989 -32.25 -3.74 10.52
C PRO A 989 -32.05 -3.95 12.04
N LEU A 990 -32.39 -2.96 12.87
CA LEU A 990 -32.12 -2.95 14.32
C LEU A 990 -32.65 -4.15 15.13
N TYR A 991 -33.65 -4.86 14.62
CA TYR A 991 -34.37 -5.93 15.32
C TYR A 991 -34.55 -7.20 14.49
N ASP A 992 -33.89 -7.26 13.34
CA ASP A 992 -33.82 -8.46 12.53
C ASP A 992 -32.36 -8.94 12.50
N ASP A 993 -31.98 -9.65 13.57
CA ASP A 993 -30.65 -10.27 13.67
C ASP A 993 -30.48 -11.41 12.65
N THR A 994 -31.53 -11.76 11.89
CA THR A 994 -31.51 -12.79 10.84
C THR A 994 -31.26 -12.23 9.44
N ASP A 995 -31.46 -10.92 9.23
CA ASP A 995 -31.22 -10.22 7.95
C ASP A 995 -29.93 -9.38 8.01
N VAL A 996 -28.79 -10.01 7.69
CA VAL A 996 -27.47 -9.38 7.70
C VAL A 996 -26.85 -9.37 6.30
N TYR A 997 -26.58 -8.18 5.79
CA TYR A 997 -25.88 -7.96 4.54
C TYR A 997 -24.40 -7.63 4.76
N LEU A 998 -23.50 -8.31 4.05
CA LEU A 998 -22.06 -8.18 4.21
C LEU A 998 -21.41 -7.51 2.99
N VAL A 999 -20.50 -6.58 3.25
CA VAL A 999 -19.70 -5.88 2.23
C VAL A 999 -18.24 -5.87 2.66
N ASN A 1000 -17.33 -6.05 1.72
CA ASN A 1000 -15.89 -5.97 1.96
C ASN A 1000 -15.27 -5.06 0.88
N GLU A 1001 -14.37 -4.16 1.31
CA GLU A 1001 -13.46 -3.44 0.42
C GLU A 1001 -12.02 -3.45 0.95
N THR A 1002 -11.06 -3.64 0.04
CA THR A 1002 -9.62 -3.63 0.36
C THR A 1002 -8.98 -2.32 -0.12
N PHE A 1003 -8.29 -1.63 0.80
CA PHE A 1003 -7.54 -0.41 0.52
C PHE A 1003 -6.03 -0.65 0.59
N GLN A 1004 -5.27 0.06 -0.24
CA GLN A 1004 -3.81 0.07 -0.15
C GLN A 1004 -3.35 1.24 0.73
N VAL A 1005 -2.63 0.92 1.80
CA VAL A 1005 -2.05 1.85 2.76
C VAL A 1005 -0.56 2.00 2.49
N LEU A 1006 -0.13 3.22 2.22
CA LEU A 1006 1.28 3.52 1.96
C LEU A 1006 2.07 3.59 3.26
N GLY A 1007 3.31 3.11 3.23
CA GLY A 1007 4.26 3.25 4.33
C GLY A 1007 5.24 4.41 4.15
N ARG A 1008 6.13 4.59 5.13
CA ARG A 1008 7.22 5.57 5.07
C ARG A 1008 8.57 4.88 5.22
N GLY A 1009 9.56 5.33 4.45
CA GLY A 1009 10.93 4.81 4.45
C GLY A 1009 11.98 5.92 4.55
N ASN A 1010 13.25 5.53 4.51
CA ASN A 1010 14.38 6.45 4.56
C ASN A 1010 15.27 6.31 3.33
N VAL A 1011 15.96 7.39 2.97
CA VAL A 1011 16.93 7.44 1.86
C VAL A 1011 18.20 8.12 2.33
N THR A 1012 19.31 7.39 2.36
CA THR A 1012 20.65 7.94 2.60
C THR A 1012 21.36 8.17 1.27
N VAL A 1013 21.89 9.37 1.06
CA VAL A 1013 22.68 9.76 -0.11
C VAL A 1013 24.09 10.11 0.35
N ASN A 1014 25.10 9.49 -0.25
CA ASN A 1014 26.52 9.82 -0.08
C ASN A 1014 27.05 10.41 -1.38
N VAL A 1015 27.92 11.42 -1.28
CA VAL A 1015 28.55 12.06 -2.43
C VAL A 1015 30.06 11.84 -2.37
N VAL A 1016 30.62 11.32 -3.46
CA VAL A 1016 32.04 10.99 -3.61
C VAL A 1016 32.62 11.55 -4.91
N GLY A 1017 33.91 11.79 -4.95
CA GLY A 1017 34.66 12.09 -6.17
C GLY A 1017 35.04 10.82 -6.94
N GLU A 1018 35.65 10.97 -8.11
CA GLU A 1018 36.09 9.85 -8.96
C GLU A 1018 37.12 8.92 -8.29
N ASP A 1019 37.86 9.41 -7.29
CA ASP A 1019 38.79 8.64 -6.48
C ASP A 1019 38.12 7.89 -5.31
N GLY A 1020 36.79 8.05 -5.16
CA GLY A 1020 35.99 7.49 -4.08
C GLY A 1020 36.10 8.25 -2.75
N ALA A 1021 36.79 9.39 -2.71
CA ALA A 1021 36.84 10.23 -1.52
C ALA A 1021 35.52 11.01 -1.35
N PRO A 1022 35.02 11.22 -0.11
CA PRO A 1022 33.83 12.04 0.11
C PRO A 1022 34.00 13.47 -0.41
N VAL A 1023 33.01 13.96 -1.16
CA VAL A 1023 32.96 15.34 -1.67
C VAL A 1023 31.74 16.02 -1.08
N THR A 1024 31.92 17.20 -0.53
CA THR A 1024 30.79 18.02 -0.05
C THR A 1024 30.08 18.61 -1.25
N ALA A 1025 28.79 18.30 -1.42
CA ALA A 1025 27.95 18.90 -2.45
C ALA A 1025 27.29 20.19 -1.94
N ASP A 1026 27.23 21.22 -2.79
CA ASP A 1026 26.47 22.45 -2.61
C ASP A 1026 25.01 22.14 -2.28
N SER A 1027 24.42 21.13 -2.94
CA SER A 1027 23.13 20.59 -2.52
C SER A 1027 22.84 19.15 -2.94
N ILE A 1028 22.08 18.45 -2.08
CA ILE A 1028 21.46 17.15 -2.35
C ILE A 1028 19.94 17.35 -2.17
N ALA A 1029 19.14 17.01 -3.19
CA ALA A 1029 17.69 17.14 -3.16
C ALA A 1029 17.01 15.81 -3.49
N LEU A 1030 15.99 15.42 -2.72
CA LEU A 1030 15.14 14.25 -2.94
C LEU A 1030 13.69 14.73 -3.03
N GLY A 1031 13.13 14.75 -4.24
CA GLY A 1031 11.83 15.37 -4.49
C GLY A 1031 11.84 16.86 -4.12
N ALA A 1032 10.97 17.25 -3.18
CA ALA A 1032 10.90 18.61 -2.67
C ALA A 1032 11.93 18.91 -1.55
N ASP A 1033 12.45 17.86 -0.91
CA ASP A 1033 13.38 18.00 0.21
C ASP A 1033 14.79 18.29 -0.28
N ARG A 1034 15.50 19.20 0.41
CA ARG A 1034 16.83 19.64 0.02
C ARG A 1034 17.71 19.92 1.23
N VAL A 1035 18.94 19.41 1.18
CA VAL A 1035 20.03 19.76 2.07
C VAL A 1035 21.14 20.45 1.28
N THR A 1036 21.92 21.30 1.94
CA THR A 1036 23.05 22.01 1.35
C THR A 1036 24.36 21.70 2.06
N ASN A 1037 25.48 21.89 1.37
CA ASN A 1037 26.84 21.76 1.91
C ASN A 1037 27.08 20.44 2.66
N SER A 1038 26.73 19.31 2.05
CA SER A 1038 26.79 18.00 2.69
C SER A 1038 27.43 16.96 1.79
N ALA A 1039 28.35 16.16 2.35
CA ALA A 1039 28.93 14.99 1.67
C ALA A 1039 28.09 13.72 1.86
N SER A 1040 27.13 13.74 2.78
CA SER A 1040 26.17 12.67 3.02
C SER A 1040 24.94 13.22 3.74
N HIS A 1041 23.76 12.69 3.46
CA HIS A 1041 22.52 13.04 4.16
C HIS A 1041 21.53 11.88 4.16
N THR A 1042 20.73 11.76 5.22
CA THR A 1042 19.62 10.79 5.29
C THR A 1042 18.30 11.52 5.40
N PHE A 1043 17.47 11.38 4.35
CA PHE A 1043 16.09 11.80 4.33
C PHE A 1043 15.26 10.74 5.06
N THR A 1044 14.54 11.13 6.10
CA THR A 1044 13.79 10.19 6.96
C THR A 1044 12.29 10.37 6.82
N GLY A 1045 11.53 9.27 6.87
CA GLY A 1045 10.07 9.31 6.86
C GLY A 1045 9.49 9.78 5.53
N ILE A 1046 10.19 9.52 4.43
CA ILE A 1046 9.70 9.81 3.08
C ILE A 1046 8.59 8.80 2.75
N LEU A 1047 7.52 9.27 2.14
CA LEU A 1047 6.42 8.40 1.74
C LEU A 1047 6.93 7.36 0.72
N GLU A 1048 6.37 6.16 0.75
CA GLU A 1048 6.65 5.13 -0.26
C GLU A 1048 6.46 5.67 -1.68
N GLY A 1049 7.43 5.40 -2.56
CA GLY A 1049 7.38 5.88 -3.94
C GLY A 1049 8.74 6.04 -4.61
N THR A 1050 8.73 6.63 -5.81
CA THR A 1050 9.95 6.96 -6.58
C THR A 1050 10.09 8.48 -6.67
N TYR A 1051 11.25 9.00 -6.27
CA TYR A 1051 11.51 10.44 -6.14
C TYR A 1051 12.71 10.85 -7.01
N PRO A 1052 12.67 12.02 -7.67
CA PRO A 1052 13.86 12.61 -8.29
C PRO A 1052 14.93 12.91 -7.24
N LEU A 1053 16.17 12.53 -7.49
CA LEU A 1053 17.35 12.80 -6.69
C LEU A 1053 18.30 13.70 -7.49
N VAL A 1054 18.63 14.88 -6.97
CA VAL A 1054 19.51 15.86 -7.64
C VAL A 1054 20.69 16.21 -6.73
N VAL A 1055 21.91 16.09 -7.23
CA VAL A 1055 23.14 16.51 -6.54
C VAL A 1055 23.86 17.56 -7.36
N ASN A 1056 24.17 18.69 -6.73
CA ASN A 1056 24.89 19.82 -7.34
C ASN A 1056 26.14 20.13 -6.55
N GLU A 1057 27.24 20.39 -7.25
CA GLU A 1057 28.48 20.92 -6.69
C GLU A 1057 29.15 21.86 -7.70
N THR A 1058 29.65 22.99 -7.23
CA THR A 1058 30.39 23.96 -8.04
C THR A 1058 31.62 23.28 -8.67
N ASP A 1059 31.86 23.54 -9.96
CA ASP A 1059 32.91 22.93 -10.79
C ASP A 1059 32.66 21.48 -11.26
N TYR A 1060 31.51 20.86 -10.92
CA TYR A 1060 31.08 19.55 -11.42
C TYR A 1060 29.74 19.64 -12.19
N PRO A 1061 29.46 18.74 -13.15
CA PRO A 1061 28.14 18.60 -13.74
C PRO A 1061 27.09 18.23 -12.68
N SER A 1062 25.90 18.83 -12.77
CA SER A 1062 24.75 18.46 -11.95
C SER A 1062 24.33 17.02 -12.22
N ILE A 1063 24.20 16.22 -11.17
CA ILE A 1063 23.73 14.83 -11.27
C ILE A 1063 22.23 14.78 -10.99
N HIS A 1064 21.48 14.27 -11.96
CA HIS A 1064 20.04 14.02 -11.87
C HIS A 1064 19.80 12.52 -11.96
N THR A 1065 19.06 11.98 -11.00
CA THR A 1065 18.70 10.55 -10.95
C THR A 1065 17.37 10.34 -10.23
N THR A 1066 16.98 9.09 -9.96
CA THR A 1066 15.82 8.74 -9.12
C THR A 1066 16.22 7.88 -7.93
N ALA A 1067 15.48 7.99 -6.84
CA ALA A 1067 15.60 7.14 -5.66
C ALA A 1067 14.23 6.57 -5.30
N ARG A 1068 14.18 5.24 -5.10
CA ARG A 1068 13.02 4.55 -4.56
C ARG A 1068 13.04 4.55 -3.04
N VAL A 1069 11.85 4.72 -2.47
CA VAL A 1069 11.56 4.67 -1.04
C VAL A 1069 10.65 3.47 -0.82
N THR A 1070 11.10 2.54 0.01
CA THR A 1070 10.32 1.38 0.44
C THR A 1070 9.96 1.56 1.92
N PRO A 1071 8.73 1.24 2.34
CA PRO A 1071 8.33 1.27 3.75
C PRO A 1071 9.33 0.55 4.66
N ASP A 1072 9.58 1.12 5.84
CA ASP A 1072 10.44 0.57 6.90
C ASP A 1072 11.90 0.25 6.51
N ALA A 1073 12.32 0.61 5.31
CA ALA A 1073 13.66 0.38 4.79
C ALA A 1073 14.46 1.69 4.75
N THR A 1074 15.79 1.56 4.75
CA THR A 1074 16.69 2.67 4.43
C THR A 1074 17.45 2.34 3.15
N ALA A 1075 17.08 2.99 2.04
CA ALA A 1075 17.82 2.87 0.78
C ALA A 1075 19.11 3.70 0.85
N LEU A 1076 20.21 3.16 0.37
CA LEU A 1076 21.52 3.83 0.38
C LEU A 1076 21.97 4.09 -1.06
N TYR A 1077 22.20 5.36 -1.43
CA TYR A 1077 22.68 5.77 -2.74
C TYR A 1077 24.04 6.44 -2.63
N ASN A 1078 25.00 6.00 -3.45
CA ASN A 1078 26.29 6.66 -3.61
C ASN A 1078 26.31 7.37 -4.97
N ILE A 1079 26.50 8.69 -4.92
CA ILE A 1079 26.60 9.57 -6.08
C ILE A 1079 28.05 9.92 -6.32
N THR A 1080 28.54 9.68 -7.53
CA THR A 1080 29.90 10.05 -7.94
C THR A 1080 29.84 11.32 -8.76
N LEU A 1081 30.59 12.35 -8.36
CA LEU A 1081 30.70 13.62 -9.10
C LEU A 1081 31.81 13.52 -10.16
N PRO A 1082 31.46 13.51 -11.46
CA PRO A 1082 32.42 13.31 -12.53
C PRO A 1082 33.05 14.63 -12.97
N SER A 1083 34.32 14.59 -13.33
CA SER A 1083 35.03 15.76 -13.89
C SER A 1083 34.59 16.11 -15.32
N SER A 1084 34.02 15.13 -16.04
CA SER A 1084 33.46 15.28 -17.37
C SER A 1084 32.47 14.15 -17.67
N LEU A 1085 31.48 14.40 -18.52
CA LEU A 1085 30.52 13.39 -18.98
C LEU A 1085 30.72 12.99 -20.45
N ILE A 1086 31.78 13.46 -21.13
CA ILE A 1086 32.06 13.13 -22.54
C ILE A 1086 32.32 11.64 -22.78
N ASP A 1087 32.71 10.92 -21.74
CA ASP A 1087 32.84 9.47 -21.69
C ASP A 1087 31.79 8.91 -20.71
N PRO A 1088 31.26 7.68 -20.95
CA PRO A 1088 30.33 7.05 -20.04
C PRO A 1088 30.94 6.93 -18.64
N THR A 1089 30.24 7.50 -17.66
CA THR A 1089 30.71 7.59 -16.27
C THR A 1089 29.66 7.06 -15.31
N LEU A 1090 30.09 6.30 -14.30
CA LEU A 1090 29.20 5.81 -13.26
C LEU A 1090 28.92 6.97 -12.31
N VAL A 1091 27.68 7.45 -12.27
CA VAL A 1091 27.26 8.57 -11.44
C VAL A 1091 26.40 8.15 -10.26
N PHE A 1092 25.89 6.91 -10.28
CA PHE A 1092 24.94 6.40 -9.30
C PHE A 1092 25.19 4.92 -9.01
N SER A 1093 25.09 4.54 -7.73
CA SER A 1093 25.18 3.17 -7.27
C SER A 1093 24.46 2.97 -5.94
N GLU A 1094 23.45 2.11 -5.92
CA GLU A 1094 22.74 1.71 -4.70
C GLU A 1094 23.61 0.74 -3.86
N GLY A 1095 23.63 0.92 -2.54
CA GLY A 1095 24.45 0.14 -1.60
C GLY A 1095 25.93 0.56 -1.56
N GLY A 1096 26.77 0.00 -2.44
CA GLY A 1096 28.24 0.23 -2.48
C GLY A 1096 28.68 1.06 -3.68
N ALA A 1097 29.95 1.52 -3.73
CA ALA A 1097 30.48 2.22 -4.91
C ALA A 1097 30.89 1.19 -5.98
N GLY A 1098 30.06 1.01 -7.02
CA GLY A 1098 30.44 0.27 -8.22
C GLY A 1098 31.60 0.95 -8.97
N SER A 1099 32.10 0.33 -10.05
CA SER A 1099 33.13 0.94 -10.90
C SER A 1099 33.04 0.51 -12.36
N ILE A 1100 33.55 1.36 -13.26
CA ILE A 1100 33.65 1.06 -14.70
C ILE A 1100 34.94 0.29 -14.98
N ALA A 1101 34.78 -0.96 -15.42
CA ALA A 1101 35.86 -1.83 -15.84
C ALA A 1101 36.51 -1.41 -17.15
N GLY A 1102 35.75 -0.79 -18.06
CA GLY A 1102 36.28 -0.28 -19.32
C GLY A 1102 35.18 0.23 -20.25
N VAL A 1103 35.53 1.19 -21.10
CA VAL A 1103 34.65 1.74 -22.15
C VAL A 1103 35.32 1.45 -23.48
N ALA A 1104 34.78 0.50 -24.25
CA ALA A 1104 35.13 0.35 -25.65
C ALA A 1104 34.21 1.25 -26.47
N TRP A 1105 34.78 2.15 -27.27
CA TRP A 1105 34.02 3.13 -28.04
C TRP A 1105 34.38 2.99 -29.51
N VAL A 1106 33.38 2.81 -30.35
CA VAL A 1106 33.53 2.92 -31.80
C VAL A 1106 33.22 4.36 -32.17
N GLU A 1107 34.27 5.13 -32.46
CA GLU A 1107 34.10 6.51 -32.92
C GLU A 1107 33.25 6.56 -34.19
N PRO A 1108 32.37 7.56 -34.33
CA PRO A 1108 31.60 7.74 -35.54
C PRO A 1108 32.52 8.15 -36.70
N GLU A 1109 32.17 7.74 -37.92
CA GLU A 1109 32.81 8.29 -39.11
C GLU A 1109 32.62 9.81 -39.15
N PRO A 1110 33.58 10.58 -39.72
CA PRO A 1110 33.39 12.00 -39.92
C PRO A 1110 32.06 12.28 -40.62
N LEU A 1111 31.27 13.18 -40.04
CA LEU A 1111 29.93 13.55 -40.49
C LEU A 1111 29.90 13.83 -42.00
N ASN A 1112 29.03 13.11 -42.72
CA ASN A 1112 28.97 13.11 -44.18
C ASN A 1112 27.55 12.92 -44.72
N ALA A 1113 27.36 13.22 -46.01
CA ALA A 1113 26.08 13.21 -46.71
C ALA A 1113 25.74 11.86 -47.37
N ALA A 1114 26.38 10.76 -46.95
CA ALA A 1114 26.18 9.45 -47.56
C ALA A 1114 25.70 8.39 -46.57
N ARG A 1115 25.96 8.58 -45.27
CA ARG A 1115 25.65 7.63 -44.20
C ARG A 1115 25.32 8.39 -42.93
N SER A 1116 24.41 7.85 -42.13
CA SER A 1116 24.11 8.34 -40.79
C SER A 1116 25.34 8.26 -39.89
N GLU A 1117 25.51 9.25 -39.02
CA GLU A 1117 26.53 9.21 -37.98
C GLU A 1117 26.14 8.13 -36.95
N ASN A 1118 26.82 6.99 -36.92
CA ASN A 1118 26.58 5.92 -35.93
C ASN A 1118 27.79 5.81 -34.99
N THR A 1119 27.53 5.78 -33.69
CA THR A 1119 28.54 5.49 -32.68
C THR A 1119 28.01 4.53 -31.61
N THR A 1120 28.89 3.66 -31.10
CA THR A 1120 28.53 2.66 -30.10
C THR A 1120 29.51 2.69 -28.93
N TYR A 1121 28.97 2.75 -27.71
CA TYR A 1121 29.72 2.58 -26.46
C TYR A 1121 29.41 1.21 -25.86
N ASN A 1122 30.45 0.43 -25.60
CA ASN A 1122 30.40 -0.82 -24.87
C ASN A 1122 31.07 -0.62 -23.52
N VAL A 1123 30.25 -0.29 -22.52
CA VAL A 1123 30.67 0.00 -21.15
C VAL A 1123 30.57 -1.30 -20.34
N THR A 1124 31.62 -1.64 -19.61
CA THR A 1124 31.50 -2.67 -18.57
C THR A 1124 31.55 -2.05 -17.20
N VAL A 1125 30.55 -2.38 -16.40
CA VAL A 1125 30.35 -1.94 -15.01
C VAL A 1125 30.42 -3.14 -14.08
N LEU A 1126 30.91 -2.90 -12.87
CA LEU A 1126 31.03 -3.90 -11.82
C LEU A 1126 30.45 -3.34 -10.50
N GLY A 1127 29.50 -4.04 -9.88
CA GLY A 1127 28.86 -3.62 -8.63
C GLY A 1127 28.46 -4.79 -7.72
N ASN A 1128 28.24 -4.50 -6.42
CA ASN A 1128 28.01 -5.49 -5.36
C ASN A 1128 26.54 -5.72 -4.96
N GLY A 1129 25.56 -5.18 -5.71
CA GLY A 1129 24.14 -5.22 -5.35
C GLY A 1129 23.46 -3.86 -5.57
N GLY A 1130 22.16 -3.84 -5.90
CA GLY A 1130 21.37 -2.62 -6.12
C GLY A 1130 21.41 -2.05 -7.56
N GLU A 1131 20.64 -0.98 -7.83
CA GLU A 1131 20.64 -0.27 -9.12
C GLU A 1131 21.95 0.53 -9.34
N LEU A 1132 22.49 0.52 -10.57
CA LEU A 1132 23.64 1.32 -11.01
C LEU A 1132 23.21 2.27 -12.13
N GLY A 1133 23.84 3.45 -12.20
CA GLY A 1133 23.51 4.49 -13.16
C GLY A 1133 24.75 5.02 -13.87
N ILE A 1134 24.75 4.91 -15.19
CA ILE A 1134 25.80 5.45 -16.07
C ILE A 1134 25.25 6.70 -16.73
N ALA A 1135 25.96 7.82 -16.64
CA ALA A 1135 25.70 9.03 -17.39
C ALA A 1135 26.68 9.19 -18.55
N LEU A 1136 26.21 9.65 -19.69
CA LEU A 1136 27.00 10.02 -20.86
C LEU A 1136 26.42 11.28 -21.47
N GLU A 1137 27.26 12.29 -21.70
CA GLU A 1137 26.94 13.53 -22.37
C GLU A 1137 27.34 13.46 -23.86
N PHE A 1138 26.42 13.78 -24.77
CA PHE A 1138 26.63 13.67 -26.21
C PHE A 1138 25.86 14.74 -27.01
N PRO A 1139 26.33 15.10 -28.23
CA PRO A 1139 25.67 16.06 -29.10
C PRO A 1139 24.21 15.72 -29.42
N MET A 1140 23.33 16.72 -29.46
CA MET A 1140 21.88 16.53 -29.70
C MET A 1140 21.55 15.86 -31.04
N ARG A 1141 22.40 15.99 -32.07
CA ARG A 1141 22.21 15.33 -33.39
C ARG A 1141 22.18 13.81 -33.34
N TYR A 1142 22.68 13.19 -32.28
CA TYR A 1142 22.53 11.74 -32.07
C TYR A 1142 21.11 11.33 -31.63
N LEU A 1143 20.26 12.30 -31.23
CA LEU A 1143 18.85 12.10 -30.88
C LEU A 1143 17.90 12.24 -32.07
N MET A 1144 18.42 12.24 -33.31
CA MET A 1144 17.56 12.14 -34.49
C MET A 1144 16.84 10.78 -34.55
N ASN A 1145 17.40 9.76 -33.89
CA ASN A 1145 16.73 8.50 -33.57
C ASN A 1145 16.82 8.23 -32.06
N GLU A 1146 15.92 7.40 -31.55
CA GLU A 1146 15.98 6.96 -30.15
C GLU A 1146 17.23 6.10 -29.90
N PRO A 1147 18.06 6.43 -28.90
CA PRO A 1147 19.19 5.59 -28.51
C PRO A 1147 18.79 4.14 -28.23
N VAL A 1148 19.59 3.17 -28.67
CA VAL A 1148 19.37 1.77 -28.31
C VAL A 1148 20.31 1.41 -27.16
N VAL A 1149 19.73 1.15 -25.99
CA VAL A 1149 20.46 0.72 -24.80
C VAL A 1149 20.20 -0.76 -24.51
N LYS A 1150 21.27 -1.55 -24.39
CA LYS A 1150 21.19 -2.97 -24.01
C LYS A 1150 22.05 -3.25 -22.79
N VAL A 1151 21.46 -3.82 -21.75
CA VAL A 1151 22.19 -4.35 -20.59
C VAL A 1151 22.29 -5.86 -20.75
N ASN A 1152 23.53 -6.37 -20.83
CA ASN A 1152 23.83 -7.79 -21.05
C ASN A 1152 23.11 -8.39 -22.28
N GLY A 1153 22.87 -7.57 -23.31
CA GLY A 1153 22.17 -7.95 -24.54
C GLY A 1153 20.64 -7.85 -24.48
N VAL A 1154 20.04 -7.40 -23.37
CA VAL A 1154 18.60 -7.15 -23.23
C VAL A 1154 18.33 -5.66 -23.34
N VAL A 1155 17.39 -5.26 -24.21
CA VAL A 1155 16.98 -3.85 -24.33
C VAL A 1155 16.43 -3.36 -22.99
N THR A 1156 16.92 -2.22 -22.51
CA THR A 1156 16.61 -1.67 -21.18
C THR A 1156 16.23 -0.20 -21.30
N ASP A 1157 15.28 0.23 -20.48
CA ASP A 1157 14.85 1.62 -20.42
C ASP A 1157 15.99 2.52 -19.92
N TYR A 1158 16.00 3.76 -20.40
CA TYR A 1158 16.94 4.80 -20.04
C TYR A 1158 16.19 6.12 -19.84
N GLU A 1159 16.79 7.01 -19.07
CA GLU A 1159 16.36 8.40 -18.95
C GLU A 1159 17.25 9.27 -19.84
N LEU A 1160 16.62 10.20 -20.54
CA LEU A 1160 17.30 11.17 -21.40
C LEU A 1160 17.04 12.58 -20.89
N ILE A 1161 18.10 13.29 -20.55
CA ILE A 1161 18.07 14.70 -20.17
C ILE A 1161 18.53 15.51 -21.38
N ASN A 1162 17.58 16.16 -22.05
CA ASN A 1162 17.87 16.93 -23.27
C ASN A 1162 18.75 18.16 -22.99
N GLY A 1163 19.66 18.46 -23.92
CA GLY A 1163 20.37 19.74 -23.97
C GLY A 1163 19.45 20.90 -24.39
N THR A 1164 19.92 22.14 -24.22
CA THR A 1164 19.22 23.33 -24.71
C THR A 1164 19.58 23.62 -26.16
N PHE A 1165 18.56 23.81 -26.99
CA PHE A 1165 18.66 24.27 -28.38
C PHE A 1165 17.99 25.65 -28.49
N GLU A 1166 18.79 26.72 -28.54
CA GLU A 1166 18.28 28.09 -28.59
C GLU A 1166 18.66 28.78 -29.90
N TYR A 1167 17.65 29.22 -30.66
CA TYR A 1167 17.83 30.03 -31.85
C TYR A 1167 18.02 31.50 -31.47
N ASP A 1168 19.11 32.14 -31.90
CA ASP A 1168 19.24 33.59 -31.88
C ASP A 1168 18.67 34.17 -33.19
N PRO A 1169 17.44 34.71 -33.20
CA PRO A 1169 16.82 35.27 -34.40
C PRO A 1169 17.53 36.52 -34.93
N THR A 1170 18.39 37.15 -34.12
CA THR A 1170 19.16 38.34 -34.48
C THR A 1170 20.42 37.95 -35.25
N MET A 1171 21.13 36.94 -34.77
CA MET A 1171 22.38 36.47 -35.39
C MET A 1171 22.14 35.41 -36.48
N ARG A 1172 20.95 34.80 -36.49
CA ARG A 1172 20.60 33.62 -37.31
C ARG A 1172 21.53 32.44 -37.04
N THR A 1173 21.82 32.23 -35.76
CA THR A 1173 22.73 31.20 -35.24
C THR A 1173 22.01 30.37 -34.19
N TYR A 1174 22.42 29.12 -34.02
CA TYR A 1174 21.91 28.22 -32.99
C TYR A 1174 22.96 28.02 -31.90
N SER A 1175 22.54 27.92 -30.64
CA SER A 1175 23.34 27.38 -29.54
C SER A 1175 22.80 26.00 -29.16
N THR A 1176 23.70 25.04 -28.98
CA THR A 1176 23.38 23.66 -28.59
C THR A 1176 24.19 23.30 -27.34
N THR A 1177 23.55 22.75 -26.32
CA THR A 1177 24.28 21.99 -25.28
C THR A 1177 24.11 20.50 -25.54
N ASN A 1178 25.02 19.69 -25.03
CA ASN A 1178 24.89 18.24 -25.14
C ASN A 1178 23.69 17.73 -24.31
N ALA A 1179 23.15 16.59 -24.70
CA ALA A 1179 22.18 15.82 -23.93
C ALA A 1179 22.90 14.80 -23.04
N THR A 1180 22.29 14.39 -21.92
CA THR A 1180 22.82 13.36 -21.03
C THR A 1180 21.92 12.13 -21.03
N LEU A 1181 22.47 10.94 -21.24
CA LEU A 1181 21.78 9.65 -21.17
C LEU A 1181 22.11 8.99 -19.83
N VAL A 1182 21.09 8.61 -19.06
CA VAL A 1182 21.22 7.88 -17.79
C VAL A 1182 20.57 6.50 -17.92
N ILE A 1183 21.30 5.44 -17.59
CA ILE A 1183 20.82 4.05 -17.75
C ILE A 1183 20.63 3.40 -16.38
N TYR A 1184 19.43 2.93 -16.08
CA TYR A 1184 19.07 2.24 -14.84
C TYR A 1184 19.07 0.71 -15.01
N ASN A 1185 19.04 -0.04 -13.90
CA ASN A 1185 18.85 -1.50 -13.86
C ASN A 1185 20.02 -2.40 -14.31
N ALA A 1186 21.28 -2.07 -14.02
CA ALA A 1186 22.36 -3.07 -14.15
C ALA A 1186 22.31 -4.08 -12.98
N PRO A 1187 22.06 -5.39 -13.21
CA PRO A 1187 21.94 -6.39 -12.14
C PRO A 1187 23.28 -6.62 -11.40
N VAL A 1188 23.26 -7.38 -10.29
CA VAL A 1188 24.47 -7.65 -9.50
C VAL A 1188 25.58 -8.32 -10.32
N GLY A 1189 26.82 -7.84 -10.18
CA GLY A 1189 27.99 -8.41 -10.84
C GLY A 1189 28.53 -7.59 -12.01
N SER A 1190 29.17 -8.26 -12.97
CA SER A 1190 29.74 -7.61 -14.16
C SER A 1190 28.66 -7.48 -15.23
N ASN A 1191 28.37 -6.25 -15.65
CA ASN A 1191 27.39 -5.96 -16.69
C ASN A 1191 28.08 -5.31 -17.88
N THR A 1192 27.68 -5.70 -19.09
CA THR A 1192 28.04 -4.97 -20.31
C THR A 1192 26.83 -4.16 -20.77
N VAL A 1193 26.98 -2.84 -20.78
CA VAL A 1193 26.00 -1.87 -21.25
C VAL A 1193 26.44 -1.41 -22.62
N GLU A 1194 25.66 -1.76 -23.64
CA GLU A 1194 25.82 -1.30 -25.01
C GLU A 1194 24.90 -0.10 -25.23
N ILE A 1195 25.47 1.02 -25.68
CA ILE A 1195 24.76 2.26 -26.00
C ILE A 1195 25.03 2.55 -27.47
N GLU A 1196 24.01 2.47 -28.30
CA GLU A 1196 24.08 2.77 -29.73
C GLU A 1196 23.33 4.06 -30.02
N PHE A 1197 24.03 5.00 -30.66
CA PHE A 1197 23.46 6.25 -31.15
C PHE A 1197 23.48 6.25 -32.67
N GLU A 1198 22.34 6.56 -33.28
CA GLU A 1198 22.21 6.78 -34.72
C GLU A 1198 21.72 8.21 -34.97
N GLY A 1199 22.64 9.08 -35.38
CA GLY A 1199 22.34 10.45 -35.79
C GLY A 1199 21.88 10.55 -37.25
N GLY A 1200 21.79 11.78 -37.77
CA GLY A 1200 21.39 12.04 -39.16
C GLY A 1200 22.54 12.09 -40.16
N VAL A 1201 22.20 12.35 -41.42
CA VAL A 1201 23.16 12.61 -42.50
C VAL A 1201 23.45 14.11 -42.62
N LEU A 1202 24.68 14.47 -42.99
CA LEU A 1202 25.08 15.87 -43.13
C LEU A 1202 24.28 16.59 -44.23
N GLY A 1203 23.55 17.64 -43.87
CA GLY A 1203 22.80 18.49 -44.81
C GLY A 1203 21.35 18.09 -45.02
N ASP A 1204 20.85 17.11 -44.29
CA ASP A 1204 19.43 16.72 -44.22
C ASP A 1204 18.70 17.70 -43.30
N ALA A 1205 17.98 18.64 -43.92
CA ALA A 1205 17.19 19.65 -43.24
C ALA A 1205 15.72 19.24 -43.11
N TYR A 1206 15.30 18.26 -43.91
CA TYR A 1206 13.99 17.64 -43.85
C TYR A 1206 14.16 16.14 -43.53
N PRO A 1207 13.95 15.72 -42.28
CA PRO A 1207 14.54 14.52 -41.69
C PRO A 1207 13.98 13.21 -42.25
N ASP A 1208 14.33 12.91 -43.50
CA ASP A 1208 13.93 11.72 -44.24
C ASP A 1208 15.12 10.76 -44.49
N GLY A 1209 16.30 11.13 -44.01
CA GLY A 1209 17.53 10.36 -44.12
C GLY A 1209 18.17 10.42 -45.51
N THR A 1210 17.70 11.31 -46.39
CA THR A 1210 18.23 11.50 -47.74
C THR A 1210 18.65 12.95 -47.96
N ILE A 1211 19.58 13.15 -48.90
CA ILE A 1211 20.01 14.48 -49.31
C ILE A 1211 19.39 14.80 -50.66
N ASP A 1212 18.39 15.67 -50.66
CA ASP A 1212 17.56 15.94 -51.82
C ASP A 1212 17.24 17.46 -51.98
N PRO A 1213 16.50 17.86 -53.03
CA PRO A 1213 16.13 19.26 -53.22
C PRO A 1213 15.17 19.84 -52.17
N THR A 1214 14.48 19.00 -51.41
CA THR A 1214 13.59 19.37 -50.30
C THR A 1214 14.39 19.94 -49.14
N ASP A 1215 15.55 19.36 -48.82
CA ASP A 1215 16.46 19.90 -47.82
C ASP A 1215 16.91 21.33 -48.14
N ALA A 1216 17.34 21.53 -49.39
CA ALA A 1216 17.74 22.85 -49.88
C ALA A 1216 16.58 23.86 -49.80
N LEU A 1217 15.34 23.40 -50.03
CA LEU A 1217 14.14 24.23 -49.88
C LEU A 1217 13.89 24.59 -48.41
N MET A 1218 14.01 23.64 -47.49
CA MET A 1218 13.81 23.89 -46.05
C MET A 1218 14.84 24.88 -45.50
N ILE A 1219 16.11 24.74 -45.88
CA ILE A 1219 17.18 25.70 -45.54
C ILE A 1219 16.84 27.11 -46.04
N LEU A 1220 16.31 27.23 -47.26
CA LEU A 1220 15.89 28.51 -47.82
C LEU A 1220 14.67 29.09 -47.10
N HIS A 1221 13.68 28.25 -46.78
CA HIS A 1221 12.49 28.65 -46.02
C HIS A 1221 12.87 29.18 -44.64
N PHE A 1222 13.81 28.53 -43.96
CA PHE A 1222 14.37 28.98 -42.70
C PHE A 1222 15.10 30.31 -42.88
N TYR A 1223 16.01 30.42 -43.86
CA TYR A 1223 16.78 31.64 -44.08
C TYR A 1223 15.92 32.88 -44.39
N VAL A 1224 14.79 32.71 -45.09
CA VAL A 1224 13.86 33.82 -45.38
C VAL A 1224 12.86 34.09 -44.26
N GLY A 1225 12.84 33.27 -43.20
CA GLY A 1225 11.96 33.41 -42.04
C GLY A 1225 10.53 32.90 -42.28
N ASN A 1226 10.34 31.94 -43.19
CA ASN A 1226 9.05 31.26 -43.38
C ASN A 1226 8.81 30.19 -42.32
N ILE A 1227 9.88 29.70 -41.68
CA ILE A 1227 9.86 28.76 -40.54
C ILE A 1227 10.84 29.26 -39.49
N ASP A 1228 10.51 29.05 -38.22
CA ASP A 1228 11.31 29.52 -37.08
C ASP A 1228 12.39 28.49 -36.65
N GLY A 1229 12.37 27.30 -37.25
CA GLY A 1229 13.36 26.24 -37.05
C GLY A 1229 13.08 25.02 -37.91
N PHE A 1230 14.00 24.06 -37.89
CA PHE A 1230 13.81 22.74 -38.51
C PHE A 1230 13.05 21.81 -37.56
N GLU A 1231 12.52 20.71 -38.10
CA GLU A 1231 11.86 19.68 -37.28
C GLU A 1231 12.86 18.97 -36.35
N ASN A 1232 14.14 18.87 -36.74
CA ASN A 1232 15.21 18.32 -35.92
C ASN A 1232 15.99 19.43 -35.18
N PHE A 1233 16.23 19.23 -33.88
CA PHE A 1233 16.90 20.16 -32.97
C PHE A 1233 18.42 20.32 -33.16
N ASP A 1234 19.03 19.82 -34.25
CA ASP A 1234 20.50 19.93 -34.43
C ASP A 1234 20.93 19.82 -35.91
N TYR A 1235 20.48 20.75 -36.77
CA TYR A 1235 20.90 20.81 -38.18
C TYR A 1235 22.36 21.30 -38.33
N PRO A 1236 23.28 20.49 -38.90
CA PRO A 1236 24.70 20.85 -39.03
C PRO A 1236 24.99 21.67 -40.31
N PHE A 1237 25.78 22.74 -40.18
CA PHE A 1237 26.18 23.60 -41.30
C PHE A 1237 27.04 22.85 -42.34
N VAL A 1238 26.78 23.10 -43.63
CA VAL A 1238 27.34 22.32 -44.72
C VAL A 1238 28.56 23.00 -45.36
N PHE A 1239 28.53 24.32 -45.52
CA PHE A 1239 29.58 25.06 -46.23
C PHE A 1239 30.50 25.90 -45.32
N ASN A 1240 29.98 26.52 -44.26
CA ASN A 1240 30.76 27.42 -43.38
C ASN A 1240 30.60 27.09 -41.89
N ARG A 1241 31.12 25.91 -41.51
CA ARG A 1241 30.97 25.36 -40.15
C ARG A 1241 31.56 26.24 -39.04
N GLU A 1242 32.63 26.97 -39.34
CA GLU A 1242 33.31 27.82 -38.34
C GLU A 1242 32.48 29.04 -37.94
N GLU A 1243 31.65 29.56 -38.83
CA GLU A 1243 30.80 30.73 -38.56
C GLU A 1243 29.44 30.36 -37.92
N GLN A 1244 29.14 29.06 -37.78
CA GLN A 1244 27.91 28.51 -37.19
C GLN A 1244 26.62 29.22 -37.67
N LYS A 1245 26.51 29.46 -38.98
CA LYS A 1245 25.44 30.24 -39.57
C LYS A 1245 24.81 29.55 -40.76
N ILE A 1246 23.47 29.47 -40.78
CA ILE A 1246 22.72 28.95 -41.93
C ILE A 1246 22.59 30.06 -42.97
N ASP A 1247 23.06 29.80 -44.19
CA ASP A 1247 22.97 30.74 -45.30
C ASP A 1247 22.51 30.08 -46.62
N PRO A 1248 22.20 30.86 -47.68
CA PRO A 1248 21.77 30.29 -48.96
C PRO A 1248 22.83 29.44 -49.66
N VAL A 1249 24.09 29.50 -49.24
CA VAL A 1249 25.18 28.69 -49.77
C VAL A 1249 25.10 27.27 -49.21
N ASP A 1250 24.60 27.06 -47.99
CA ASP A 1250 24.29 25.71 -47.49
C ASP A 1250 23.28 25.01 -48.40
N ALA A 1251 22.18 25.68 -48.76
CA ALA A 1251 21.18 25.15 -49.70
C ALA A 1251 21.78 24.86 -51.09
N LEU A 1252 22.70 25.72 -51.55
CA LEU A 1252 23.41 25.50 -52.81
C LEU A 1252 24.32 24.26 -52.74
N MET A 1253 25.03 24.06 -51.62
CA MET A 1253 25.92 22.91 -51.44
C MET A 1253 25.14 21.59 -51.35
N VAL A 1254 24.00 21.59 -50.66
CA VAL A 1254 23.03 20.47 -50.67
C VAL A 1254 22.60 20.11 -52.10
N LEU A 1255 22.24 21.10 -52.93
CA LEU A 1255 21.91 20.85 -54.35
C LEU A 1255 23.11 20.34 -55.16
N HIS A 1256 24.32 20.89 -54.93
CA HIS A 1256 25.55 20.43 -55.58
C HIS A 1256 25.86 18.97 -55.23
N ARG A 1257 25.62 18.56 -53.99
CA ARG A 1257 25.79 17.18 -53.52
C ARG A 1257 24.77 16.24 -54.15
N TYR A 1258 23.50 16.66 -54.23
CA TYR A 1258 22.43 15.89 -54.87
C TYR A 1258 22.75 15.58 -56.35
N VAL A 1259 23.30 16.55 -57.09
CA VAL A 1259 23.68 16.35 -58.50
C VAL A 1259 25.08 15.76 -58.71
N GLY A 1260 25.83 15.48 -57.64
CA GLY A 1260 27.16 14.84 -57.68
C GLY A 1260 28.33 15.75 -58.06
N ASN A 1261 28.21 17.06 -57.88
CA ASN A 1261 29.28 18.04 -58.16
C ASN A 1261 30.33 18.13 -57.04
N VAL A 1262 29.97 17.72 -55.82
CA VAL A 1262 30.83 17.68 -54.63
C VAL A 1262 30.75 16.29 -54.00
N ASN A 1263 31.77 15.91 -53.24
CA ASN A 1263 31.79 14.62 -52.55
C ASN A 1263 30.86 14.61 -51.31
N GLU A 1264 30.81 13.49 -50.60
CA GLU A 1264 30.03 13.29 -49.38
C GLU A 1264 30.39 14.22 -48.21
N TYR A 1265 31.50 14.94 -48.29
CA TYR A 1265 31.93 15.95 -47.32
C TYR A 1265 31.73 17.39 -47.83
N TYR A 1266 31.04 17.54 -48.97
CA TYR A 1266 30.81 18.83 -49.66
C TYR A 1266 32.09 19.54 -50.13
N GLN A 1267 33.11 18.76 -50.50
CA GLN A 1267 34.41 19.25 -51.02
C GLN A 1267 34.53 19.10 -52.54
#